data_AF-A0A3A5B0P1-F1
#
_entry.id   AF-A0A3A5B0P1-F1
#
_cell.length_a   1.000
_cell.length_b   1.000
_cell.length_c   1.000
_cell.angle_alpha   90.00
_cell.angle_beta   90.00
_cell.angle_gamma   90.00
#
_symmetry.space_group_name_H-M   'P 1'
#
loop_
_entity.id
_entity.type
_entity.pdbx_description
1 polymer ?
#
loop_
_entity_poly.entity_id
_entity_poly.type
_entity_poly.pdbx_seq_one_letter_code
_entity_poly.pdbx_strand_id
1 'polypeptide(L)'
;MALDLDIGILLVEDAAVMRKMEIKILNQLGFRNVLEASDGNDAIEKLRLHKEIRLVISDWAMPNKDGYELLKWMREQEEHRALPMIMATGQGDKESVAKALAAGADGVVAKPFTPDDLRTQIEEALGVEKAGPARPDAVPRKNSRGKVRLRIAHIQITDHLTLGVANHFIREGMKSPIHFELETLCMPGWNPVQKALEQGEVDGAFILAPAAMDLFNYGVPIKLVLFAHRNGSIFVRSSSTPYRQPYQQFFKHKTVFIPHKMSIHNMLAHMYLTRMGLKPGLAGVAAVNVLFDVAPPVKMADFLAENPDVCGFVVAEPIGSRAIAAGIAERQFLSSEVWENHPCCVVVFRDQTIAEFPEAIQEFCNLLVEAGHFIKDNPDPSAEIAVTFLDPDQKMGLKPGLLKQVLTDPKGIRTDDLYPVAEDLDVIQQYMTGNMNIGSIIDLGSFVNTRFAEEACKGGPKRKEYSSPEDSRAAAECGVAKGRNTEGRREGRSGTGIFESLQTLAGLEGKYLTFGIASERYGISILDVREIIGMIPIRPVPHLPTFMKGVVNLRGKVIPVLDMRMKFAMEPIDYTDRTCIIVVEISGLKGSTFMGIVVDRVLEVADIKSADIQECPNFGSEVNTEYILGISKKAEEVTILLDIDGILEAEEKADLAKAA
;
A
#
# COMPACT_ATOMS: atom_id res chain seq x y z
N MET A 1 29.62 24.28 2.93
CA MET A 1 29.02 25.64 3.05
C MET A 1 27.83 25.56 4.01
N ALA A 2 27.43 26.64 4.68
CA ALA A 2 26.18 26.62 5.45
C ALA A 2 24.98 26.65 4.47
N LEU A 3 23.89 25.96 4.82
CA LEU A 3 22.65 25.91 4.05
C LEU A 3 22.00 27.31 4.02
N ASP A 4 21.75 27.85 2.83
CA ASP A 4 20.99 29.10 2.66
C ASP A 4 19.49 28.82 2.84
N LEU A 5 18.87 29.45 3.85
CA LEU A 5 17.48 29.21 4.22
C LEU A 5 16.49 30.14 3.50
N ASP A 6 16.98 31.16 2.78
CA ASP A 6 16.15 32.13 2.05
C ASP A 6 15.94 31.75 0.57
N ILE A 7 16.47 30.58 0.15
CA ILE A 7 16.30 30.06 -1.21
C ILE A 7 14.81 29.86 -1.56
N GLY A 8 14.46 30.12 -2.82
CA GLY A 8 13.13 29.81 -3.34
C GLY A 8 12.94 28.31 -3.52
N ILE A 9 11.99 27.71 -2.81
CA ILE A 9 11.61 26.31 -2.96
C ILE A 9 10.25 26.24 -3.66
N LEU A 10 10.15 25.46 -4.72
CA LEU A 10 8.86 25.09 -5.30
C LEU A 10 8.44 23.72 -4.77
N LEU A 11 7.39 23.67 -3.96
CA LEU A 11 6.78 22.45 -3.46
C LEU A 11 5.58 22.06 -4.33
N VAL A 12 5.63 20.89 -4.96
CA VAL A 12 4.58 20.38 -5.84
C VAL A 12 3.91 19.17 -5.18
N GLU A 13 2.64 19.30 -4.83
CA GLU A 13 1.87 18.29 -4.10
C GLU A 13 0.37 18.54 -4.32
N ASP A 14 -0.40 17.54 -4.70
CA ASP A 14 -1.80 17.69 -5.09
C ASP A 14 -2.75 17.62 -3.89
N ALA A 15 -2.43 16.76 -2.92
CA ALA A 15 -3.18 16.66 -1.69
C ALA A 15 -2.93 17.90 -0.82
N ALA A 16 -3.91 18.82 -0.78
CA ALA A 16 -3.80 20.09 -0.06
C ALA A 16 -3.45 19.94 1.44
N VAL A 17 -3.84 18.82 2.06
CA VAL A 17 -3.49 18.51 3.45
C VAL A 17 -2.01 18.13 3.57
N MET A 18 -1.52 17.25 2.70
CA MET A 18 -0.12 16.85 2.64
C MET A 18 0.76 18.06 2.34
N ARG A 19 0.39 18.89 1.36
CA ARG A 19 1.13 20.12 1.02
C ARG A 19 1.29 21.04 2.21
N LYS A 20 0.22 21.25 2.99
CA LYS A 20 0.29 22.05 4.23
C LYS A 20 1.21 21.44 5.28
N MET A 21 1.22 20.12 5.42
CA MET A 21 2.11 19.42 6.34
C MET A 21 3.58 19.55 5.91
N GLU A 22 3.87 19.38 4.62
CA GLU A 22 5.21 19.51 4.05
C GLU A 22 5.73 20.95 4.16
N ILE A 23 4.87 21.96 3.93
CA ILE A 23 5.18 23.37 4.20
C ILE A 23 5.49 23.59 5.68
N LYS A 24 4.74 22.96 6.59
CA LYS A 24 5.02 23.05 8.04
C LYS A 24 6.38 22.46 8.38
N ILE A 25 6.75 21.35 7.74
CA ILE A 25 8.08 20.74 7.87
C ILE A 25 9.16 21.69 7.35
N LEU A 26 9.01 22.24 6.13
CA LEU A 26 9.95 23.21 5.56
C LEU A 26 10.14 24.45 6.45
N ASN A 27 9.03 24.98 6.99
CA ASN A 27 9.06 26.10 7.94
C ASN A 27 9.79 25.75 9.25
N GLN A 28 9.63 24.53 9.77
CA GLN A 28 10.37 24.05 10.95
C GLN A 28 11.87 23.96 10.67
N LEU A 29 12.25 23.66 9.42
CA LEU A 29 13.65 23.61 9.00
C LEU A 29 14.27 24.99 8.78
N GLY A 30 13.44 26.05 8.70
CA GLY A 30 13.83 27.43 8.55
C GLY A 30 13.55 28.03 7.16
N PHE A 31 13.08 27.23 6.20
CA PHE A 31 12.74 27.70 4.86
C PHE A 31 11.41 28.44 4.87
N ARG A 32 11.42 29.72 4.47
CA ARG A 32 10.23 30.59 4.46
C ARG A 32 9.77 30.98 3.06
N ASN A 33 10.64 30.85 2.06
CA ASN A 33 10.37 31.21 0.68
C ASN A 33 9.90 29.98 -0.11
N VAL A 34 8.70 29.52 0.18
CA VAL A 34 8.09 28.32 -0.44
C VAL A 34 6.94 28.74 -1.36
N LEU A 35 7.05 28.41 -2.65
CA LEU A 35 5.96 28.47 -3.61
C LEU A 35 5.28 27.11 -3.69
N GLU A 36 3.96 27.11 -3.73
CA GLU A 36 3.14 25.90 -3.80
C GLU A 36 2.70 25.62 -5.24
N ALA A 37 2.71 24.38 -5.68
CA ALA A 37 2.04 23.93 -6.90
C ALA A 37 1.18 22.69 -6.63
N SER A 38 0.05 22.58 -7.32
CA SER A 38 -0.88 21.46 -7.15
C SER A 38 -0.62 20.27 -8.07
N ASP A 39 0.15 20.46 -9.14
CA ASP A 39 0.58 19.40 -10.05
C ASP A 39 1.76 19.86 -10.93
N GLY A 40 2.25 18.98 -11.81
CA GLY A 40 3.36 19.28 -12.70
C GLY A 40 3.08 20.38 -13.75
N ASN A 41 1.83 20.61 -14.15
CA ASN A 41 1.52 21.71 -15.09
C ASN A 41 1.59 23.06 -14.37
N ASP A 42 0.99 23.14 -13.18
CA ASP A 42 1.10 24.31 -12.31
C ASP A 42 2.57 24.60 -11.92
N ALA A 43 3.36 23.55 -11.67
CA ALA A 43 4.79 23.68 -11.43
C ALA A 43 5.54 24.29 -12.63
N ILE A 44 5.23 23.85 -13.86
CA ILE A 44 5.84 24.39 -15.08
C ILE A 44 5.52 25.88 -15.26
N GLU A 45 4.27 26.28 -15.03
CA GLU A 45 3.88 27.70 -15.10
C GLU A 45 4.67 28.53 -14.08
N LYS A 46 4.81 28.03 -12.85
CA LYS A 46 5.58 28.71 -11.81
C LYS A 46 7.07 28.77 -12.14
N LEU A 47 7.68 27.71 -12.65
CA LEU A 47 9.10 27.72 -13.06
C LEU A 47 9.39 28.71 -14.20
N ARG A 48 8.40 28.97 -15.07
CA ARG A 48 8.52 29.99 -16.12
C ARG A 48 8.47 31.42 -15.56
N LEU A 49 7.62 31.66 -14.57
CA LEU A 49 7.38 32.98 -13.98
C LEU A 49 8.40 33.35 -12.89
N HIS A 50 8.87 32.38 -12.12
CA HIS A 50 9.66 32.57 -10.90
C HIS A 50 11.09 32.05 -11.09
N LYS A 51 11.98 32.94 -11.55
CA LYS A 51 13.40 32.61 -11.79
C LYS A 51 14.23 32.52 -10.50
N GLU A 52 13.66 32.92 -9.37
CA GLU A 52 14.24 32.85 -8.03
C GLU A 52 14.21 31.44 -7.41
N ILE A 53 13.46 30.50 -8.00
CA ILE A 53 13.39 29.12 -7.53
C ILE A 53 14.77 28.46 -7.69
N ARG A 54 15.26 27.86 -6.60
CA ARG A 54 16.56 27.16 -6.53
C ARG A 54 16.45 25.69 -6.17
N LEU A 55 15.26 25.22 -5.79
CA LEU A 55 14.99 23.82 -5.48
C LEU A 55 13.54 23.50 -5.81
N VAL A 56 13.32 22.34 -6.43
CA VAL A 56 11.98 21.75 -6.60
C VAL A 56 11.86 20.53 -5.70
N ILE A 57 10.79 20.45 -4.93
CA ILE A 57 10.40 19.25 -4.17
C ILE A 57 9.04 18.84 -4.72
N SER A 58 8.95 17.66 -5.34
CA SER A 58 7.74 17.25 -6.03
C SER A 58 7.26 15.90 -5.51
N ASP A 59 5.96 15.78 -5.24
CA ASP A 59 5.34 14.48 -5.16
C ASP A 59 5.51 13.72 -6.49
N TRP A 60 5.57 12.39 -6.40
CA TRP A 60 5.61 11.53 -7.57
C TRP A 60 4.24 11.46 -8.24
N ALA A 61 3.17 11.22 -7.46
CA ALA A 61 1.88 10.79 -7.96
C ALA A 61 0.84 11.93 -7.89
N MET A 62 0.89 12.82 -8.89
CA MET A 62 -0.01 13.98 -8.96
C MET A 62 -0.94 13.94 -10.19
N PRO A 63 -2.14 14.58 -10.16
CA PRO A 63 -3.03 14.83 -11.29
C PRO A 63 -2.37 15.53 -12.47
N ASN A 64 -2.97 15.34 -13.65
CA ASN A 64 -2.46 15.88 -14.90
C ASN A 64 -1.04 15.40 -15.22
N LYS A 65 -0.02 16.20 -14.89
CA LYS A 65 1.40 15.87 -15.05
C LYS A 65 2.00 15.42 -13.72
N ASP A 66 2.49 14.19 -13.69
CA ASP A 66 3.08 13.62 -12.48
C ASP A 66 4.51 14.14 -12.22
N GLY A 67 5.10 13.82 -11.06
CA GLY A 67 6.44 14.29 -10.69
C GLY A 67 7.55 13.74 -11.57
N TYR A 68 7.39 12.51 -12.08
CA TYR A 68 8.36 11.88 -12.98
C TYR A 68 8.35 12.53 -14.37
N GLU A 69 7.17 12.87 -14.87
CA GLU A 69 6.99 13.66 -16.08
C GLU A 69 7.53 15.09 -15.94
N LEU A 70 7.30 15.72 -14.78
CA LEU A 70 7.89 17.02 -14.45
C LEU A 70 9.42 16.96 -14.44
N LEU A 71 10.01 15.94 -13.82
CA LEU A 71 11.46 15.74 -13.79
C LEU A 71 12.04 15.60 -15.20
N LYS A 72 11.46 14.72 -16.03
CA LYS A 72 11.89 14.57 -17.43
C LYS A 72 11.82 15.89 -18.19
N TRP A 73 10.70 16.61 -18.06
CA TRP A 73 10.54 17.93 -18.67
C TRP A 73 11.63 18.90 -18.21
N MET A 74 11.91 18.99 -16.90
CA MET A 74 12.96 19.87 -16.35
C MET A 74 14.33 19.54 -16.95
N ARG A 75 14.67 18.25 -17.12
CA ARG A 75 15.94 17.82 -17.70
C ARG A 75 16.07 18.07 -19.20
N GLU A 76 14.95 18.19 -19.91
CA GLU A 76 14.90 18.57 -21.33
C GLU A 76 15.00 20.09 -21.55
N GLN A 77 14.58 20.92 -20.58
CA GLN A 77 14.66 22.38 -20.70
C GLN A 77 16.04 22.93 -20.35
N GLU A 78 16.66 23.69 -21.26
CA GLU A 78 17.98 24.29 -21.04
C GLU A 78 18.06 25.15 -19.76
N GLU A 79 17.01 25.91 -19.46
CA GLU A 79 16.94 26.78 -18.27
C GLU A 79 16.74 26.03 -16.94
N HIS A 80 16.21 24.80 -16.97
CA HIS A 80 15.84 24.06 -15.75
C HIS A 80 16.64 22.77 -15.56
N ARG A 81 17.45 22.38 -16.55
CA ARG A 81 18.20 21.12 -16.54
C ARG A 81 19.09 20.95 -15.32
N ALA A 82 19.69 22.04 -14.84
CA ALA A 82 20.57 22.06 -13.68
C ALA A 82 19.86 22.46 -12.37
N LEU A 83 18.55 22.74 -12.39
CA LEU A 83 17.81 23.08 -11.19
C LEU A 83 17.63 21.81 -10.33
N PRO A 84 18.08 21.81 -9.06
CA PRO A 84 17.95 20.67 -8.18
C PRO A 84 16.48 20.25 -7.99
N MET A 85 16.21 18.96 -8.10
CA MET A 85 14.90 18.38 -7.87
C MET A 85 14.97 17.19 -6.93
N ILE A 86 14.22 17.26 -5.84
CA ILE A 86 13.99 16.16 -4.91
C ILE A 86 12.64 15.53 -5.23
N MET A 87 12.66 14.24 -5.53
CA MET A 87 11.45 13.45 -5.74
C MET A 87 10.94 12.94 -4.40
N ALA A 88 9.74 13.34 -4.02
CA ALA A 88 9.04 12.84 -2.88
C ALA A 88 8.11 11.69 -3.31
N THR A 89 8.34 10.48 -2.81
CA THR A 89 7.68 9.26 -3.35
C THR A 89 6.79 8.61 -2.30
N GLY A 90 5.60 8.15 -2.69
CA GLY A 90 4.59 7.53 -1.81
C GLY A 90 5.04 6.33 -0.97
N GLN A 91 6.18 5.70 -1.26
CA GLN A 91 7.17 5.19 -0.30
C GLN A 91 8.27 4.40 -1.02
N GLY A 92 9.51 4.86 -0.83
CA GLY A 92 10.85 4.22 -0.87
C GLY A 92 11.15 2.87 -1.53
N ASP A 93 10.23 2.24 -2.25
CA ASP A 93 10.52 1.03 -2.99
C ASP A 93 11.66 1.32 -3.97
N LYS A 94 12.56 0.35 -4.03
CA LYS A 94 13.84 0.57 -4.69
C LYS A 94 13.70 0.81 -6.19
N GLU A 95 12.63 0.29 -6.79
CA GLU A 95 12.29 0.54 -8.18
C GLU A 95 12.02 2.02 -8.45
N SER A 96 11.14 2.64 -7.65
CA SER A 96 10.78 4.04 -7.79
C SER A 96 11.98 4.96 -7.53
N VAL A 97 12.78 4.65 -6.50
CA VAL A 97 14.02 5.39 -6.20
C VAL A 97 15.00 5.29 -7.38
N ALA A 98 15.26 4.08 -7.87
CA ALA A 98 16.18 3.85 -9.00
C ALA A 98 15.70 4.57 -10.26
N LYS A 99 14.39 4.56 -10.53
CA LYS A 99 13.78 5.23 -11.68
C LYS A 99 13.91 6.76 -11.60
N ALA A 100 13.68 7.38 -10.43
CA ALA A 100 13.90 8.82 -10.24
C ALA A 100 15.37 9.21 -10.45
N LEU A 101 16.30 8.48 -9.84
CA LEU A 101 17.73 8.75 -9.95
C LEU A 101 18.22 8.59 -11.39
N ALA A 102 17.77 7.55 -12.10
CA ALA A 102 18.10 7.33 -13.51
C ALA A 102 17.56 8.45 -14.43
N ALA A 103 16.43 9.06 -14.08
CA ALA A 103 15.88 10.23 -14.76
C ALA A 103 16.57 11.55 -14.34
N GLY A 104 17.53 11.49 -13.42
CA GLY A 104 18.36 12.62 -13.02
C GLY A 104 17.81 13.43 -11.85
N ALA A 105 17.00 12.84 -10.95
CA ALA A 105 16.67 13.49 -9.67
C ALA A 105 17.95 13.68 -8.81
N ASP A 106 18.04 14.80 -8.11
CA ASP A 106 19.19 15.13 -7.25
C ASP A 106 19.05 14.55 -5.83
N GLY A 107 17.84 14.14 -5.46
CA GLY A 107 17.53 13.45 -4.21
C GLY A 107 16.18 12.75 -4.30
N VAL A 108 15.96 11.78 -3.41
CA VAL A 108 14.68 11.07 -3.29
C VAL A 108 14.32 10.96 -1.82
N VAL A 109 13.13 11.42 -1.47
CA VAL A 109 12.61 11.37 -0.10
C VAL A 109 11.34 10.52 -0.05
N ALA A 110 11.30 9.53 0.83
CA ALA A 110 10.13 8.66 0.96
C ALA A 110 9.07 9.31 1.85
N LYS A 111 7.81 9.33 1.40
CA LYS A 111 6.68 9.92 2.12
C LYS A 111 6.05 8.97 3.15
N PRO A 112 5.46 9.49 4.22
CA PRO A 112 5.79 10.80 4.76
C PRO A 112 7.20 10.78 5.34
N PHE A 113 7.84 11.94 5.29
CA PHE A 113 9.20 12.16 5.77
C PHE A 113 9.21 13.00 7.03
N THR A 114 10.24 12.84 7.84
CA THR A 114 10.51 13.71 8.98
C THR A 114 11.22 15.00 8.53
N PRO A 115 11.27 16.05 9.36
CA PRO A 115 12.11 17.21 9.09
C PRO A 115 13.58 16.84 8.83
N ASP A 116 14.13 15.87 9.55
CA ASP A 116 15.53 15.47 9.38
C ASP A 116 15.76 14.72 8.06
N ASP A 117 14.83 13.87 7.64
CA ASP A 117 14.88 13.20 6.33
C ASP A 117 14.91 14.23 5.20
N LEU A 118 13.99 15.19 5.24
CA LEU A 118 13.90 16.24 4.23
C LEU A 118 15.11 17.16 4.27
N ARG A 119 15.58 17.57 5.46
CA ARG A 119 16.80 18.36 5.62
C ARG A 119 17.99 17.67 4.96
N THR A 120 18.16 16.37 5.20
CA THR A 120 19.27 15.59 4.65
C THR A 120 19.23 15.61 3.12
N GLN A 121 18.06 15.37 2.52
CA GLN A 121 17.92 15.40 1.07
C GLN A 121 18.14 16.81 0.48
N ILE A 122 17.70 17.86 1.17
CA ILE A 122 17.96 19.25 0.76
C ILE A 122 19.46 19.58 0.83
N GLU A 123 20.14 19.19 1.92
CA GLU A 123 21.59 19.40 2.07
C GLU A 123 22.37 18.66 0.96
N GLU A 124 22.02 17.40 0.68
CA GLU A 124 22.62 16.59 -0.38
C GLU A 124 22.38 17.18 -1.79
N ALA A 125 21.12 17.50 -2.12
CA ALA A 125 20.75 18.03 -3.44
C ALA A 125 21.38 19.42 -3.72
N LEU A 126 21.68 20.19 -2.69
CA LEU A 126 22.33 21.51 -2.80
C LEU A 126 23.86 21.46 -2.66
N GLY A 127 24.45 20.26 -2.56
CA GLY A 127 25.91 20.10 -2.46
C GLY A 127 26.52 20.60 -1.15
N VAL A 128 25.72 20.65 -0.07
CA VAL A 128 26.21 20.97 1.27
C VAL A 128 26.86 19.71 1.86
N GLU A 129 28.19 19.61 1.76
CA GLU A 129 28.93 18.54 2.45
C GLU A 129 28.71 18.60 3.97
N LYS A 130 28.19 17.51 4.54
CA LYS A 130 28.45 17.07 5.92
C LYS A 130 29.23 15.77 5.89
N ALA A 131 30.01 15.55 6.95
CA ALA A 131 30.79 14.33 7.21
C ALA A 131 29.99 13.09 6.78
N GLY A 132 30.55 12.34 5.84
CA GLY A 132 29.84 11.29 5.13
C GLY A 132 29.19 10.26 6.05
N PRO A 133 28.17 9.53 5.55
CA PRO A 133 27.57 8.43 6.28
C PRO A 133 28.65 7.48 6.78
N ALA A 134 28.38 6.82 7.91
CA ALA A 134 29.22 5.74 8.39
C ALA A 134 29.54 4.79 7.23
N ARG A 135 30.80 4.36 7.13
CA ARG A 135 31.24 3.51 6.02
C ARG A 135 30.30 2.29 5.95
N PRO A 136 29.81 1.92 4.75
CA PRO A 136 28.96 0.73 4.57
C PRO A 136 29.54 -0.55 5.18
N ASP A 137 30.86 -0.58 5.36
CA ASP A 137 31.63 -1.70 5.93
C ASP A 137 32.08 -1.47 7.38
N ALA A 138 31.40 -0.60 8.14
CA ALA A 138 31.73 -0.34 9.52
C ALA A 138 31.39 -1.56 10.39
N VAL A 139 32.38 -2.43 10.58
CA VAL A 139 32.29 -3.60 11.46
C VAL A 139 31.83 -3.20 12.87
N PRO A 140 30.85 -3.92 13.45
CA PRO A 140 30.49 -3.84 14.85
C PRO A 140 31.73 -3.87 15.77
N ARG A 141 31.94 -2.81 16.56
CA ARG A 141 33.14 -2.72 17.40
C ARG A 141 33.01 -3.63 18.62
N LYS A 142 34.07 -4.40 18.91
CA LYS A 142 34.20 -5.11 20.19
C LYS A 142 34.49 -4.11 21.32
N ASN A 143 33.85 -4.30 22.47
CA ASN A 143 34.17 -3.56 23.69
C ASN A 143 35.47 -4.10 24.34
N SER A 144 35.91 -3.47 25.43
CA SER A 144 37.10 -3.88 26.19
C SER A 144 37.01 -5.28 26.80
N ARG A 145 35.81 -5.89 26.86
CA ARG A 145 35.54 -7.25 27.33
C ARG A 145 35.40 -8.26 26.18
N GLY A 146 35.65 -7.84 24.94
CA GLY A 146 35.58 -8.70 23.75
C GLY A 146 34.17 -8.93 23.18
N LYS A 147 33.12 -8.32 23.78
CA LYS A 147 31.74 -8.42 23.29
C LYS A 147 31.52 -7.50 22.10
N VAL A 148 30.86 -8.00 21.07
CA VAL A 148 30.44 -7.17 19.94
C VAL A 148 29.23 -6.33 20.32
N ARG A 149 29.21 -5.04 19.98
CA ARG A 149 27.99 -4.24 20.12
C ARG A 149 27.08 -4.47 18.92
N LEU A 150 25.89 -5.03 19.13
CA LEU A 150 24.87 -5.21 18.10
C LEU A 150 23.85 -4.08 18.16
N ARG A 151 23.84 -3.24 17.13
CA ARG A 151 22.86 -2.18 16.89
C ARG A 151 21.68 -2.75 16.10
N ILE A 152 20.50 -2.79 16.72
CA ILE A 152 19.30 -3.39 16.13
C ILE A 152 18.22 -2.34 15.94
N ALA A 153 17.85 -2.07 14.69
CA ALA A 153 16.73 -1.17 14.38
C ALA A 153 15.38 -1.87 14.61
N HIS A 154 14.41 -1.11 15.14
CA HIS A 154 13.02 -1.54 15.31
C HIS A 154 12.07 -0.34 15.28
N ILE A 155 10.75 -0.59 15.22
CA ILE A 155 9.70 0.42 15.45
C ILE A 155 8.79 0.04 16.64
N GLN A 156 7.82 0.89 16.96
CA GLN A 156 6.94 0.82 18.13
C GLN A 156 5.68 -0.06 17.90
N ILE A 157 5.87 -1.36 17.65
CA ILE A 157 4.79 -2.34 17.43
C ILE A 157 5.05 -3.66 18.18
N THR A 158 3.99 -4.43 18.46
CA THR A 158 4.09 -5.71 19.19
C THR A 158 4.89 -6.78 18.44
N ASP A 159 4.97 -6.68 17.11
CA ASP A 159 5.77 -7.56 16.25
C ASP A 159 7.25 -7.60 16.66
N HIS A 160 7.72 -6.57 17.37
CA HIS A 160 9.10 -6.43 17.84
C HIS A 160 9.25 -6.69 19.34
N LEU A 161 8.21 -7.19 20.02
CA LEU A 161 8.22 -7.34 21.47
C LEU A 161 9.22 -8.39 21.96
N THR A 162 9.58 -9.37 21.13
CA THR A 162 10.67 -10.32 21.44
C THR A 162 11.99 -9.60 21.68
N LEU A 163 12.30 -8.54 20.92
CA LEU A 163 13.45 -7.65 21.18
C LEU A 163 13.28 -6.88 22.49
N GLY A 164 12.07 -6.38 22.77
CA GLY A 164 11.78 -5.63 23.99
C GLY A 164 11.97 -6.46 25.26
N VAL A 165 11.49 -7.70 25.26
CA VAL A 165 11.67 -8.65 26.36
C VAL A 165 13.12 -9.09 26.48
N ALA A 166 13.81 -9.37 25.36
CA ALA A 166 15.24 -9.67 25.38
C ALA A 166 16.07 -8.51 25.98
N ASN A 167 15.76 -7.27 25.58
CA ASN A 167 16.41 -6.08 26.12
C ASN A 167 16.12 -5.91 27.62
N HIS A 168 14.88 -6.17 28.05
CA HIS A 168 14.49 -6.15 29.46
C HIS A 168 15.27 -7.21 30.27
N PHE A 169 15.39 -8.44 29.77
CA PHE A 169 16.18 -9.50 30.43
C PHE A 169 17.63 -9.09 30.65
N ILE A 170 18.24 -8.42 29.68
CA ILE A 170 19.63 -7.93 29.79
C ILE A 170 19.72 -6.80 30.80
N ARG A 171 18.84 -5.80 30.70
CA ARG A 171 18.87 -4.59 31.54
C ARG A 171 18.63 -4.89 33.03
N GLU A 172 17.71 -5.80 33.33
CA GLU A 172 17.41 -6.22 34.70
C GLU A 172 18.38 -7.30 35.22
N GLY A 173 19.39 -7.69 34.43
CA GLY A 173 20.41 -8.67 34.81
C GLY A 173 19.91 -10.13 34.85
N MET A 174 18.72 -10.42 34.35
CA MET A 174 18.18 -11.78 34.23
C MET A 174 18.96 -12.62 33.21
N LYS A 175 19.51 -11.97 32.18
CA LYS A 175 20.38 -12.56 31.17
C LYS A 175 21.63 -11.71 31.01
N SER A 176 22.77 -12.37 30.79
CA SER A 176 24.06 -11.70 30.61
C SER A 176 24.76 -12.30 29.39
N PRO A 177 24.45 -11.81 28.17
CA PRO A 177 25.06 -12.35 26.95
C PRO A 177 26.58 -12.26 27.01
N ILE A 178 27.29 -13.29 26.59
CA ILE A 178 28.75 -13.36 26.68
C ILE A 178 29.42 -12.88 25.39
N HIS A 179 28.74 -12.96 24.24
CA HIS A 179 29.30 -12.59 22.94
C HIS A 179 28.93 -11.18 22.52
N PHE A 180 27.82 -10.62 23.00
CA PHE A 180 27.35 -9.30 22.56
C PHE A 180 26.87 -8.34 23.66
N GLU A 181 26.83 -7.06 23.31
CA GLU A 181 26.05 -6.01 23.98
C GLU A 181 24.94 -5.55 23.04
N LEU A 182 23.74 -5.33 23.57
CA LEU A 182 22.58 -4.92 22.77
C LEU A 182 22.40 -3.40 22.81
N GLU A 183 22.27 -2.78 21.63
CA GLU A 183 21.82 -1.41 21.45
C GLU A 183 20.59 -1.42 20.54
N THR A 184 19.44 -0.98 21.04
CA THR A 184 18.20 -0.92 20.25
C THR A 184 17.97 0.49 19.73
N LEU A 185 17.70 0.63 18.43
CA LEU A 185 17.41 1.92 17.78
C LEU A 185 15.95 1.96 17.34
N CYS A 186 15.13 2.71 18.09
CA CYS A 186 13.72 2.88 17.79
C CYS A 186 13.54 3.94 16.68
N MET A 187 13.10 3.50 15.50
CA MET A 187 12.92 4.32 14.31
C MET A 187 11.46 4.78 14.17
N PRO A 188 11.19 5.95 13.54
CA PRO A 188 9.84 6.49 13.42
C PRO A 188 8.98 5.80 12.34
N GLY A 189 9.56 4.91 11.52
CA GLY A 189 8.86 4.19 10.47
C GLY A 189 9.78 3.23 9.70
N TRP A 190 9.26 2.63 8.62
CA TRP A 190 9.96 1.59 7.86
C TRP A 190 11.07 2.13 6.94
N ASN A 191 10.92 3.32 6.36
CA ASN A 191 11.95 3.88 5.47
C ASN A 191 13.27 4.17 6.22
N PRO A 192 13.25 4.77 7.43
CA PRO A 192 14.47 4.91 8.24
C PRO A 192 15.12 3.57 8.61
N VAL A 193 14.33 2.52 8.89
CA VAL A 193 14.87 1.16 9.14
C VAL A 193 15.62 0.63 7.92
N GLN A 194 15.02 0.78 6.73
CA GLN A 194 15.63 0.37 5.45
C GLN A 194 16.93 1.14 5.19
N LYS A 195 16.89 2.47 5.32
CA LYS A 195 18.05 3.34 5.12
C LYS A 195 19.19 3.01 6.09
N ALA A 196 18.89 2.78 7.37
CA ALA A 196 19.89 2.42 8.36
C ALA A 196 20.55 1.07 8.06
N LEU A 197 19.79 0.07 7.57
CA LEU A 197 20.33 -1.20 7.11
C LEU A 197 21.23 -1.00 5.90
N GLU A 198 20.79 -0.27 4.89
CA GLU A 198 21.55 0.00 3.65
C GLU A 198 22.89 0.67 3.94
N GLN A 199 22.86 1.71 4.76
CA GLN A 199 24.02 2.56 5.08
C GLN A 199 24.97 1.91 6.10
N GLY A 200 24.62 0.76 6.68
CA GLY A 200 25.44 0.10 7.71
C GLY A 200 25.41 0.83 9.07
N GLU A 201 24.39 1.68 9.29
CA GLU A 201 24.17 2.35 10.58
C GLU A 201 23.68 1.39 11.65
N VAL A 202 23.07 0.27 11.25
CA VAL A 202 22.69 -0.84 12.13
C VAL A 202 23.22 -2.16 11.59
N ASP A 203 23.41 -3.10 12.51
CA ASP A 203 24.04 -4.39 12.23
C ASP A 203 22.97 -5.44 11.88
N GLY A 204 21.75 -5.24 12.39
CA GLY A 204 20.54 -5.97 12.06
C GLY A 204 19.28 -5.15 12.32
N ALA A 205 18.13 -5.69 11.95
CA ALA A 205 16.85 -5.02 12.16
C ALA A 205 15.68 -6.00 12.25
N PHE A 206 14.63 -5.53 12.93
CA PHE A 206 13.28 -6.05 12.79
C PHE A 206 12.59 -5.25 11.68
N ILE A 207 12.23 -5.92 10.59
CA ILE A 207 11.75 -5.29 9.36
C ILE A 207 10.65 -6.15 8.70
N LEU A 208 9.75 -5.51 7.95
CA LEU A 208 8.76 -6.20 7.12
C LEU A 208 9.42 -7.18 6.14
N ALA A 209 8.92 -8.41 6.05
CA ALA A 209 9.44 -9.43 5.14
C ALA A 209 9.54 -8.94 3.68
N PRO A 210 8.49 -8.35 3.06
CA PRO A 210 8.61 -7.85 1.69
C PRO A 210 9.63 -6.74 1.53
N ALA A 211 9.76 -5.83 2.51
CA ALA A 211 10.76 -4.76 2.45
C ALA A 211 12.18 -5.32 2.54
N ALA A 212 12.43 -6.32 3.39
CA ALA A 212 13.73 -6.99 3.45
C ALA A 212 14.06 -7.75 2.14
N MET A 213 13.07 -8.40 1.52
CA MET A 213 13.24 -9.02 0.21
C MET A 213 13.55 -7.99 -0.88
N ASP A 214 12.93 -6.81 -0.84
CA ASP A 214 13.21 -5.69 -1.75
C ASP A 214 14.65 -5.19 -1.57
N LEU A 215 15.09 -4.93 -0.34
CA LEU A 215 16.48 -4.54 -0.06
C LEU A 215 17.48 -5.56 -0.60
N PHE A 216 17.24 -6.85 -0.35
CA PHE A 216 18.09 -7.93 -0.83
C PHE A 216 18.15 -7.97 -2.36
N ASN A 217 16.99 -7.84 -3.03
CA ASN A 217 16.90 -7.80 -4.49
C ASN A 217 17.75 -6.67 -5.10
N TYR A 218 17.82 -5.54 -4.42
CA TYR A 218 18.61 -4.37 -4.83
C TYR A 218 20.04 -4.37 -4.28
N GLY A 219 20.55 -5.53 -3.87
CA GLY A 219 21.97 -5.75 -3.58
C GLY A 219 22.40 -5.32 -2.19
N VAL A 220 21.48 -5.03 -1.27
CA VAL A 220 21.83 -4.80 0.13
C VAL A 220 22.26 -6.14 0.75
N PRO A 221 23.48 -6.24 1.30
CA PRO A 221 24.04 -7.53 1.74
C PRO A 221 23.48 -7.91 3.12
N ILE A 222 22.24 -8.43 3.14
CA ILE A 222 21.53 -8.88 4.35
C ILE A 222 21.01 -10.31 4.19
N LYS A 223 20.85 -11.02 5.32
CA LYS A 223 20.17 -12.32 5.40
C LYS A 223 19.11 -12.31 6.47
N LEU A 224 18.02 -13.01 6.19
CA LEU A 224 17.01 -13.36 7.19
C LEU A 224 17.54 -14.50 8.06
N VAL A 225 17.54 -14.31 9.38
CA VAL A 225 17.99 -15.33 10.34
C VAL A 225 16.87 -15.90 11.21
N LEU A 226 15.77 -15.16 11.38
CA LEU A 226 14.64 -15.55 12.22
C LEU A 226 13.36 -14.83 11.74
N PHE A 227 12.18 -15.41 11.93
CA PHE A 227 10.94 -14.63 11.94
C PHE A 227 10.85 -13.85 13.25
N ALA A 228 10.25 -12.66 13.23
CA ALA A 228 10.07 -11.89 14.47
C ALA A 228 8.83 -12.31 15.25
N HIS A 229 7.79 -12.78 14.52
CA HIS A 229 6.51 -13.25 15.02
C HIS A 229 5.70 -13.90 13.87
N ARG A 230 4.52 -14.43 14.20
CA ARG A 230 3.43 -14.74 13.26
C ARG A 230 2.16 -13.99 13.64
N ASN A 231 1.25 -13.78 12.69
CA ASN A 231 0.00 -13.01 12.88
C ASN A 231 0.26 -11.59 13.44
N GLY A 232 -0.70 -10.99 14.14
CA GLY A 232 -0.48 -9.76 14.93
C GLY A 232 -0.86 -8.44 14.25
N SER A 233 -1.33 -8.48 13.00
CA SER A 233 -1.89 -7.32 12.32
C SER A 233 -3.42 -7.26 12.40
N ILE A 234 -3.96 -6.06 12.33
CA ILE A 234 -5.40 -5.75 12.41
C ILE A 234 -5.79 -4.79 11.29
N PHE A 235 -6.93 -5.05 10.64
CA PHE A 235 -7.65 -4.06 9.84
C PHE A 235 -8.73 -3.43 10.72
N VAL A 236 -8.70 -2.10 10.86
CA VAL A 236 -9.80 -1.34 11.47
C VAL A 236 -10.46 -0.41 10.46
N ARG A 237 -11.76 -0.18 10.62
CA ARG A 237 -12.55 0.76 9.83
C ARG A 237 -13.01 1.95 10.66
N SER A 238 -13.24 3.10 10.03
CA SER A 238 -13.75 4.30 10.71
C SER A 238 -15.08 4.02 11.40
N SER A 239 -15.24 4.48 12.64
CA SER A 239 -16.52 4.45 13.37
C SER A 239 -17.47 5.58 12.93
N SER A 240 -16.94 6.59 12.21
CA SER A 240 -17.71 7.78 11.78
C SER A 240 -18.72 7.49 10.67
N THR A 241 -18.50 6.43 9.89
CA THR A 241 -19.36 6.05 8.77
C THR A 241 -20.13 4.78 9.12
N PRO A 242 -21.45 4.70 8.86
CA PRO A 242 -22.21 3.47 9.06
C PRO A 242 -21.72 2.33 8.15
N TYR A 243 -21.41 1.19 8.73
CA TYR A 243 -21.07 -0.04 8.00
C TYR A 243 -22.31 -0.93 7.86
N ARG A 244 -22.89 -0.99 6.66
CA ARG A 244 -24.15 -1.69 6.37
C ARG A 244 -24.12 -2.34 4.99
N GLN A 245 -25.00 -3.30 4.74
CA GLN A 245 -25.09 -3.94 3.44
C GLN A 245 -25.66 -2.99 2.37
N PRO A 246 -25.13 -3.03 1.13
CA PRO A 246 -23.97 -3.82 0.68
C PRO A 246 -22.64 -3.29 1.24
N TYR A 247 -21.87 -4.15 1.92
CA TYR A 247 -20.69 -3.73 2.70
C TYR A 247 -19.58 -3.12 1.84
N GLN A 248 -19.49 -3.51 0.57
CA GLN A 248 -18.55 -2.97 -0.41
C GLN A 248 -18.65 -1.45 -0.52
N GLN A 249 -19.86 -0.89 -0.39
CA GLN A 249 -20.09 0.55 -0.49
C GLN A 249 -19.35 1.35 0.59
N PHE A 250 -19.04 0.70 1.72
CA PHE A 250 -18.29 1.35 2.78
C PHE A 250 -16.86 1.71 2.34
N PHE A 251 -16.25 0.87 1.51
CA PHE A 251 -14.86 0.97 1.06
C PHE A 251 -14.71 1.57 -0.34
N LYS A 252 -15.72 1.36 -1.21
CA LYS A 252 -15.64 1.79 -2.61
C LYS A 252 -15.46 3.32 -2.71
N HIS A 253 -14.52 3.74 -3.56
CA HIS A 253 -14.08 5.11 -3.80
C HIS A 253 -13.53 5.83 -2.55
N LYS A 254 -13.00 5.06 -1.59
CA LYS A 254 -12.36 5.60 -0.39
C LYS A 254 -10.93 5.11 -0.22
N THR A 255 -10.24 5.73 0.74
CA THR A 255 -8.85 5.43 1.06
C THR A 255 -8.73 4.50 2.26
N VAL A 256 -7.84 3.51 2.16
CA VAL A 256 -7.38 2.67 3.27
C VAL A 256 -5.89 2.90 3.48
N PHE A 257 -5.48 3.20 4.72
CA PHE A 257 -4.05 3.34 5.00
C PHE A 257 -3.36 1.99 5.19
N ILE A 258 -2.16 1.88 4.65
CA ILE A 258 -1.21 0.78 4.85
C ILE A 258 0.11 1.34 5.37
N PRO A 259 0.96 0.56 6.07
CA PRO A 259 2.15 1.08 6.72
C PRO A 259 3.34 1.23 5.77
N HIS A 260 3.35 0.43 4.70
CA HIS A 260 4.35 0.46 3.64
C HIS A 260 3.83 -0.30 2.41
N LYS A 261 4.22 0.11 1.19
CA LYS A 261 3.86 -0.59 -0.07
C LYS A 261 4.40 -2.03 -0.07
N MET A 262 5.68 -2.19 0.27
CA MET A 262 6.30 -3.50 0.52
C MET A 262 5.94 -4.05 1.92
N SER A 263 4.68 -4.41 2.14
CA SER A 263 4.24 -4.98 3.42
C SER A 263 3.18 -6.07 3.28
N ILE A 264 3.14 -6.98 4.26
CA ILE A 264 2.08 -7.99 4.37
C ILE A 264 0.72 -7.36 4.66
N HIS A 265 0.69 -6.22 5.35
CA HIS A 265 -0.51 -5.43 5.57
C HIS A 265 -1.17 -5.03 4.25
N ASN A 266 -0.37 -4.54 3.29
CA ASN A 266 -0.84 -4.21 1.94
C ASN A 266 -1.41 -5.45 1.25
N MET A 267 -0.66 -6.55 1.25
CA MET A 267 -1.07 -7.81 0.64
C MET A 267 -2.38 -8.36 1.23
N LEU A 268 -2.50 -8.45 2.56
CA LEU A 268 -3.69 -8.97 3.23
C LEU A 268 -4.91 -8.06 3.04
N ALA A 269 -4.72 -6.73 3.06
CA ALA A 269 -5.78 -5.79 2.74
C ALA A 269 -6.26 -5.96 1.30
N HIS A 270 -5.32 -6.10 0.35
CA HIS A 270 -5.61 -6.34 -1.06
C HIS A 270 -6.41 -7.63 -1.23
N MET A 271 -5.96 -8.73 -0.63
CA MET A 271 -6.66 -10.03 -0.66
C MET A 271 -8.08 -9.92 -0.11
N TYR A 272 -8.25 -9.29 1.04
CA TYR A 272 -9.55 -9.15 1.70
C TYR A 272 -10.54 -8.37 0.86
N LEU A 273 -10.14 -7.19 0.37
CA LEU A 273 -11.02 -6.31 -0.41
C LEU A 273 -11.28 -6.89 -1.81
N THR A 274 -10.31 -7.56 -2.42
CA THR A 274 -10.51 -8.28 -3.69
C THR A 274 -11.55 -9.39 -3.53
N ARG A 275 -11.50 -10.16 -2.45
CA ARG A 275 -12.52 -11.17 -2.12
C ARG A 275 -13.91 -10.57 -1.89
N MET A 276 -14.01 -9.27 -1.58
CA MET A 276 -15.29 -8.55 -1.49
C MET A 276 -15.81 -8.04 -2.86
N GLY A 277 -15.08 -8.27 -3.95
CA GLY A 277 -15.41 -7.78 -5.29
C GLY A 277 -14.93 -6.34 -5.56
N LEU A 278 -14.01 -5.82 -4.75
CA LEU A 278 -13.40 -4.51 -4.97
C LEU A 278 -12.08 -4.64 -5.73
N LYS A 279 -11.61 -3.53 -6.31
CA LYS A 279 -10.32 -3.39 -7.01
C LYS A 279 -9.39 -2.50 -6.15
N PRO A 280 -8.81 -3.01 -5.05
CA PRO A 280 -7.91 -2.24 -4.20
C PRO A 280 -6.53 -2.05 -4.84
N GLY A 281 -5.85 -0.94 -4.56
CA GLY A 281 -4.45 -0.77 -4.96
C GLY A 281 -3.93 0.64 -4.77
N LEU A 282 -2.66 0.85 -5.11
CA LEU A 282 -2.05 2.18 -5.11
C LEU A 282 -2.40 2.93 -6.40
N ALA A 283 -2.34 4.26 -6.36
CA ALA A 283 -2.55 5.11 -7.53
C ALA A 283 -1.57 4.78 -8.67
N GLY A 284 -2.04 4.89 -9.92
CA GLY A 284 -1.23 4.92 -11.14
C GLY A 284 -1.16 3.65 -12.01
N VAL A 285 -1.19 2.44 -11.45
CA VAL A 285 -0.94 1.21 -12.24
C VAL A 285 -2.18 0.74 -13.00
N ALA A 286 -3.35 0.85 -12.39
CA ALA A 286 -4.65 0.53 -12.95
C ALA A 286 -5.73 1.34 -12.23
N ALA A 287 -6.94 1.42 -12.77
CA ALA A 287 -8.04 1.99 -12.02
C ALA A 287 -8.37 1.13 -10.81
N VAL A 288 -8.35 1.79 -9.66
CA VAL A 288 -8.65 1.19 -8.36
C VAL A 288 -9.93 1.82 -7.82
N ASN A 289 -10.78 1.00 -7.21
CA ASN A 289 -11.98 1.48 -6.53
C ASN A 289 -11.87 1.40 -5.00
N VAL A 290 -10.71 1.05 -4.48
CA VAL A 290 -10.28 1.37 -3.12
C VAL A 290 -8.83 1.82 -3.20
N LEU A 291 -8.56 3.06 -2.81
CA LEU A 291 -7.21 3.60 -2.85
C LEU A 291 -6.44 3.15 -1.61
N PHE A 292 -5.26 2.60 -1.81
CA PHE A 292 -4.30 2.39 -0.74
C PHE A 292 -3.33 3.55 -0.70
N ASP A 293 -3.24 4.16 0.47
CA ASP A 293 -2.30 5.23 0.74
C ASP A 293 -1.42 4.84 1.93
N VAL A 294 -0.22 5.37 1.98
CA VAL A 294 0.78 4.94 2.93
C VAL A 294 0.91 5.93 4.07
N ALA A 295 0.76 5.44 5.31
CA ALA A 295 0.86 6.25 6.51
C ALA A 295 1.74 5.59 7.58
N PRO A 296 2.48 6.36 8.41
CA PRO A 296 3.25 5.84 9.52
C PRO A 296 2.30 5.21 10.54
N PRO A 297 2.60 4.01 11.07
CA PRO A 297 1.72 3.32 12.02
C PRO A 297 1.19 4.22 13.13
N VAL A 298 2.08 4.98 13.79
CA VAL A 298 1.72 5.83 14.93
C VAL A 298 0.79 7.01 14.58
N LYS A 299 0.67 7.36 13.29
CA LYS A 299 -0.16 8.46 12.77
C LYS A 299 -1.49 8.02 12.15
N MET A 300 -1.65 6.74 11.84
CA MET A 300 -2.84 6.24 11.14
C MET A 300 -4.16 6.55 11.85
N ALA A 301 -4.18 6.43 13.19
CA ALA A 301 -5.39 6.71 13.98
C ALA A 301 -5.78 8.20 13.93
N ASP A 302 -4.78 9.10 14.01
CA ASP A 302 -5.01 10.55 13.93
C ASP A 302 -5.54 10.91 12.54
N PHE A 303 -4.91 10.38 11.48
CA PHE A 303 -5.34 10.62 10.10
C PHE A 303 -6.73 10.05 9.81
N LEU A 304 -7.08 8.88 10.36
CA LEU A 304 -8.44 8.33 10.22
C LEU A 304 -9.50 9.22 10.88
N ALA A 305 -9.17 9.85 12.02
CA ALA A 305 -10.10 10.73 12.72
C ALA A 305 -10.32 12.07 12.00
N GLU A 306 -9.30 12.57 11.30
CA GLU A 306 -9.31 13.89 10.65
C GLU A 306 -9.85 13.86 9.21
N ASN A 307 -9.93 12.68 8.55
CA ASN A 307 -10.23 12.57 7.12
C ASN A 307 -11.49 11.72 6.86
N PRO A 308 -12.60 12.30 6.39
CA PRO A 308 -13.84 11.56 6.13
C PRO A 308 -13.74 10.63 4.91
N ASP A 309 -12.78 10.87 4.02
CA ASP A 309 -12.54 10.07 2.81
C ASP A 309 -11.69 8.81 3.11
N VAL A 310 -11.14 8.71 4.32
CA VAL A 310 -10.42 7.52 4.78
C VAL A 310 -11.39 6.59 5.49
N CYS A 311 -11.54 5.37 5.00
CA CYS A 311 -12.47 4.40 5.55
C CYS A 311 -11.84 3.44 6.57
N GLY A 312 -10.51 3.35 6.65
CA GLY A 312 -9.84 2.44 7.58
C GLY A 312 -8.34 2.38 7.38
N PHE A 313 -7.68 1.50 8.14
CA PHE A 313 -6.27 1.21 7.98
C PHE A 313 -5.93 -0.22 8.44
N VAL A 314 -4.81 -0.74 7.92
CA VAL A 314 -4.25 -2.04 8.29
C VAL A 314 -2.85 -1.85 8.85
N VAL A 315 -2.60 -2.40 10.03
CA VAL A 315 -1.33 -2.19 10.75
C VAL A 315 -1.08 -3.28 11.78
N ALA A 316 0.16 -3.41 12.24
CA ALA A 316 0.51 -4.20 13.42
C ALA A 316 -0.10 -3.60 14.71
N GLU A 317 -0.42 -4.46 15.67
CA GLU A 317 -0.83 -4.01 16.99
C GLU A 317 0.33 -3.30 17.74
N PRO A 318 0.03 -2.41 18.71
CA PRO A 318 -1.26 -2.12 19.35
C PRO A 318 -2.05 -0.98 18.70
N ILE A 319 -1.66 -0.53 17.51
CA ILE A 319 -2.16 0.72 16.91
C ILE A 319 -3.67 0.64 16.63
N GLY A 320 -4.15 -0.48 16.08
CA GLY A 320 -5.57 -0.67 15.77
C GLY A 320 -6.42 -0.81 17.02
N SER A 321 -6.00 -1.64 17.99
CA SER A 321 -6.70 -1.77 19.27
C SER A 321 -6.74 -0.45 20.05
N ARG A 322 -5.71 0.38 19.96
CA ARG A 322 -5.71 1.74 20.52
C ARG A 322 -6.77 2.63 19.87
N ALA A 323 -6.88 2.61 18.54
CA ALA A 323 -7.89 3.39 17.82
C ALA A 323 -9.32 2.96 18.19
N ILE A 324 -9.54 1.66 18.39
CA ILE A 324 -10.81 1.11 18.87
C ILE A 324 -11.10 1.59 20.30
N ALA A 325 -10.13 1.51 21.21
CA ALA A 325 -10.28 1.99 22.58
C ALA A 325 -10.56 3.50 22.68
N ALA A 326 -10.09 4.28 21.70
CA ALA A 326 -10.37 5.71 21.57
C ALA A 326 -11.74 6.02 20.91
N GLY A 327 -12.48 5.01 20.44
CA GLY A 327 -13.76 5.18 19.74
C GLY A 327 -13.64 5.71 18.30
N ILE A 328 -12.41 5.77 17.75
CA ILE A 328 -12.13 6.27 16.39
C ILE A 328 -12.44 5.22 15.33
N ALA A 329 -12.30 3.94 15.70
CA ALA A 329 -12.39 2.83 14.76
C ALA A 329 -13.15 1.62 15.34
N GLU A 330 -13.59 0.75 14.44
CA GLU A 330 -14.16 -0.57 14.73
C GLU A 330 -13.34 -1.64 14.00
N ARG A 331 -13.21 -2.84 14.58
CA ARG A 331 -12.44 -3.94 13.98
C ARG A 331 -13.13 -4.42 12.69
N GLN A 332 -12.38 -4.52 11.60
CA GLN A 332 -12.82 -5.18 10.37
C GLN A 332 -12.40 -6.66 10.34
N PHE A 333 -11.11 -6.95 10.56
CA PHE A 333 -10.60 -8.32 10.72
C PHE A 333 -9.26 -8.34 11.45
N LEU A 334 -8.91 -9.47 12.06
CA LEU A 334 -7.53 -9.80 12.41
C LEU A 334 -6.86 -10.53 11.24
N SER A 335 -5.59 -10.24 11.00
CA SER A 335 -4.84 -10.79 9.87
C SER A 335 -4.87 -12.32 9.73
N SER A 336 -4.89 -13.03 10.86
CA SER A 336 -5.04 -14.48 10.92
C SER A 336 -6.39 -15.00 10.39
N GLU A 337 -7.41 -14.15 10.27
CA GLU A 337 -8.68 -14.46 9.64
C GLU A 337 -8.59 -14.46 8.10
N VAL A 338 -7.55 -13.84 7.54
CA VAL A 338 -7.26 -13.83 6.09
C VAL A 338 -6.23 -14.88 5.74
N TRP A 339 -5.15 -14.98 6.51
CA TRP A 339 -4.11 -15.99 6.39
C TRP A 339 -3.59 -16.36 7.79
N GLU A 340 -3.98 -17.53 8.28
CA GLU A 340 -3.53 -17.99 9.60
C GLU A 340 -2.03 -18.33 9.61
N ASN A 341 -1.33 -17.90 10.66
CA ASN A 341 0.09 -18.13 10.91
C ASN A 341 1.03 -17.50 9.87
N HIS A 342 0.57 -16.47 9.15
CA HIS A 342 1.40 -15.74 8.20
C HIS A 342 2.60 -15.07 8.91
N PRO A 343 3.79 -15.02 8.27
CA PRO A 343 4.87 -14.16 8.72
C PRO A 343 4.56 -12.69 8.36
N CYS A 344 5.15 -11.75 9.10
CA CYS A 344 5.04 -10.32 8.79
C CYS A 344 6.39 -9.62 8.94
N CYS A 345 6.86 -9.43 10.17
CA CYS A 345 8.21 -8.94 10.44
C CYS A 345 9.21 -10.10 10.55
N VAL A 346 10.44 -9.83 10.11
CA VAL A 346 11.57 -10.77 10.12
C VAL A 346 12.77 -10.09 10.78
N VAL A 347 13.69 -10.91 11.28
CA VAL A 347 14.96 -10.48 11.83
C VAL A 347 16.03 -10.70 10.76
N VAL A 348 16.64 -9.61 10.32
CA VAL A 348 17.74 -9.64 9.34
C VAL A 348 19.03 -9.11 9.96
N PHE A 349 20.15 -9.63 9.49
CA PHE A 349 21.49 -9.11 9.78
C PHE A 349 22.27 -8.87 8.49
N ARG A 350 23.20 -7.92 8.53
CA ARG A 350 24.16 -7.72 7.43
C ARG A 350 25.06 -8.94 7.29
N ASP A 351 25.40 -9.32 6.05
CA ASP A 351 26.26 -10.46 5.74
C ASP A 351 27.59 -10.40 6.48
N GLN A 352 28.19 -9.21 6.52
CA GLN A 352 29.46 -8.97 7.22
C GLN A 352 29.34 -9.29 8.73
N THR A 353 28.26 -8.84 9.38
CA THR A 353 28.00 -9.11 10.79
C THR A 353 27.86 -10.61 11.05
N ILE A 354 27.14 -11.33 10.18
CA ILE A 354 26.96 -12.79 10.27
C ILE A 354 28.29 -13.52 10.13
N ALA A 355 29.11 -13.11 9.15
CA ALA A 355 30.40 -13.74 8.87
C ALA A 355 31.42 -13.52 9.98
N GLU A 356 31.47 -12.31 10.56
CA GLU A 356 32.47 -11.93 11.56
C GLU A 356 32.10 -12.34 12.99
N PHE A 357 30.80 -12.39 13.32
CA PHE A 357 30.32 -12.64 14.69
C PHE A 357 29.21 -13.70 14.79
N PRO A 358 29.39 -14.91 14.22
CA PRO A 358 28.34 -15.92 14.19
C PRO A 358 27.89 -16.38 15.60
N GLU A 359 28.77 -16.40 16.59
CA GLU A 359 28.41 -16.77 17.96
C GLU A 359 27.51 -15.73 18.63
N ALA A 360 27.73 -14.45 18.33
CA ALA A 360 26.88 -13.36 18.81
C ALA A 360 25.48 -13.44 18.19
N ILE A 361 25.40 -13.72 16.89
CA ILE A 361 24.11 -13.90 16.19
C ILE A 361 23.37 -15.12 16.74
N GLN A 362 24.06 -16.24 16.97
CA GLN A 362 23.44 -17.42 17.57
C GLN A 362 22.91 -17.14 18.98
N GLU A 363 23.70 -16.49 19.83
CA GLU A 363 23.29 -16.13 21.19
C GLU A 363 22.09 -15.17 21.18
N PHE A 364 22.09 -14.20 20.25
CA PHE A 364 20.98 -13.28 20.05
C PHE A 364 19.70 -14.01 19.60
N CYS A 365 19.77 -14.91 18.62
CA CYS A 365 18.63 -15.72 18.18
C CYS A 365 18.07 -16.60 19.31
N ASN A 366 18.94 -17.24 20.10
CA ASN A 366 18.52 -18.03 21.26
C ASN A 366 17.74 -17.17 22.27
N LEU A 367 18.25 -15.97 22.57
CA LEU A 367 17.61 -15.04 23.49
C LEU A 367 16.24 -14.57 22.97
N LEU A 368 16.10 -14.31 21.66
CA LEU A 368 14.82 -13.93 21.07
C LEU A 368 13.78 -15.05 21.13
N VAL A 369 14.18 -16.31 20.87
CA VAL A 369 13.26 -17.46 20.98
C VAL A 369 12.82 -17.65 22.43
N GLU A 370 13.73 -17.53 23.40
CA GLU A 370 13.39 -17.57 24.82
C GLU A 370 12.42 -16.44 25.20
N ALA A 371 12.69 -15.21 24.75
CA ALA A 371 11.80 -14.07 24.94
C ALA A 371 10.40 -14.31 24.32
N GLY A 372 10.36 -14.96 23.15
CA GLY A 372 9.13 -15.34 22.48
C GLY A 372 8.25 -16.30 23.28
N HIS A 373 8.86 -17.33 23.89
CA HIS A 373 8.17 -18.24 24.81
C HIS A 373 7.73 -17.53 26.09
N PHE A 374 8.57 -16.66 26.64
CA PHE A 374 8.22 -15.87 27.83
C PHE A 374 6.96 -15.02 27.58
N ILE A 375 6.85 -14.38 26.42
CA ILE A 375 5.67 -13.56 26.06
C ILE A 375 4.39 -14.39 26.07
N LYS A 376 4.42 -15.56 25.44
CA LYS A 376 3.28 -16.48 25.40
C LYS A 376 2.86 -16.94 26.79
N ASP A 377 3.84 -17.35 27.61
CA ASP A 377 3.58 -17.97 28.91
C ASP A 377 3.27 -16.93 30.00
N ASN A 378 3.69 -15.67 29.81
CA ASN A 378 3.59 -14.60 30.81
C ASN A 378 3.04 -13.29 30.20
N PRO A 379 1.78 -13.27 29.73
CA PRO A 379 1.23 -12.10 29.04
C PRO A 379 1.11 -10.87 29.94
N ASP A 380 0.88 -11.04 31.25
CA ASP A 380 0.79 -9.94 32.22
C ASP A 380 2.12 -9.17 32.37
N PRO A 381 3.24 -9.80 32.79
CA PRO A 381 4.55 -9.13 32.80
C PRO A 381 4.97 -8.61 31.41
N SER A 382 4.64 -9.34 30.35
CA SER A 382 5.02 -8.95 28.99
C SER A 382 4.29 -7.69 28.54
N ALA A 383 3.06 -7.47 28.97
CA ALA A 383 2.33 -6.23 28.72
C ALA A 383 2.99 -5.01 29.40
N GLU A 384 3.50 -5.16 30.63
CA GLU A 384 4.24 -4.09 31.33
C GLU A 384 5.57 -3.75 30.62
N ILE A 385 6.31 -4.79 30.21
CA ILE A 385 7.53 -4.63 29.41
C ILE A 385 7.21 -3.93 28.08
N ALA A 386 6.12 -4.32 27.44
CA ALA A 386 5.69 -3.76 26.16
C ALA A 386 5.36 -2.26 26.27
N VAL A 387 4.73 -1.79 27.35
CA VAL A 387 4.52 -0.33 27.55
C VAL A 387 5.86 0.39 27.61
N THR A 388 6.80 -0.12 28.41
CA THR A 388 8.12 0.50 28.62
C THR A 388 8.95 0.54 27.32
N PHE A 389 8.88 -0.54 26.53
CA PHE A 389 9.69 -0.68 25.32
C PHE A 389 9.06 0.02 24.11
N LEU A 390 7.75 -0.07 23.94
CA LEU A 390 7.04 0.48 22.78
C LEU A 390 6.64 1.94 22.97
N ASP A 391 6.50 2.44 24.20
CA ASP A 391 6.11 3.83 24.48
C ASP A 391 6.94 4.44 25.62
N PRO A 392 8.29 4.49 25.49
CA PRO A 392 9.18 4.93 26.57
C PRO A 392 8.91 6.38 27.02
N ASP A 393 8.49 7.24 26.08
CA ASP A 393 8.17 8.65 26.33
C ASP A 393 6.69 8.89 26.71
N GLN A 394 5.87 7.83 26.78
CA GLN A 394 4.42 7.91 27.02
C GLN A 394 3.64 8.79 26.01
N LYS A 395 4.17 8.94 24.79
CA LYS A 395 3.54 9.73 23.73
C LYS A 395 2.36 9.00 23.08
N MET A 396 2.37 7.67 23.05
CA MET A 396 1.27 6.89 22.47
C MET A 396 0.14 6.62 23.47
N GLY A 397 0.42 6.75 24.77
CA GLY A 397 -0.53 6.51 25.85
C GLY A 397 -0.84 5.03 26.06
N LEU A 398 0.13 4.14 25.81
CA LEU A 398 -0.09 2.70 25.95
C LEU A 398 -0.36 2.31 27.41
N LYS A 399 -1.26 1.34 27.59
CA LYS A 399 -1.63 0.81 28.91
C LYS A 399 -1.41 -0.70 28.95
N PRO A 400 -0.94 -1.26 30.08
CA PRO A 400 -0.71 -2.70 30.21
C PRO A 400 -1.97 -3.52 29.93
N GLY A 401 -3.15 -3.06 30.37
CA GLY A 401 -4.42 -3.76 30.11
C GLY A 401 -4.75 -3.93 28.62
N LEU A 402 -4.48 -2.92 27.79
CA LEU A 402 -4.68 -2.99 26.34
C LEU A 402 -3.69 -3.99 25.71
N LEU A 403 -2.42 -3.92 26.10
CA LEU A 403 -1.39 -4.83 25.58
C LEU A 403 -1.63 -6.27 26.01
N LYS A 404 -2.09 -6.50 27.24
CA LYS A 404 -2.52 -7.83 27.68
C LYS A 404 -3.64 -8.37 26.80
N GLN A 405 -4.63 -7.57 26.44
CA GLN A 405 -5.71 -7.98 25.53
C GLN A 405 -5.15 -8.38 24.15
N VAL A 406 -4.25 -7.55 23.59
CA VAL A 406 -3.58 -7.85 22.31
C VAL A 406 -2.77 -9.16 22.38
N LEU A 407 -2.01 -9.38 23.44
CA LEU A 407 -1.15 -10.56 23.61
C LEU A 407 -1.92 -11.84 23.94
N THR A 408 -3.18 -11.73 24.40
CA THR A 408 -4.01 -12.87 24.79
C THR A 408 -5.12 -13.18 23.79
N ASP A 409 -5.26 -12.39 22.72
CA ASP A 409 -6.21 -12.67 21.65
C ASP A 409 -5.83 -14.00 20.95
N PRO A 410 -6.72 -15.01 20.91
CA PRO A 410 -6.42 -16.31 20.30
C PRO A 410 -6.05 -16.25 18.82
N LYS A 411 -6.51 -15.21 18.11
CA LYS A 411 -6.22 -14.91 16.71
C LYS A 411 -5.17 -13.80 16.55
N GLY A 412 -4.63 -13.30 17.66
CA GLY A 412 -3.63 -12.24 17.72
C GLY A 412 -2.23 -12.72 17.38
N ILE A 413 -1.26 -11.93 17.81
CA ILE A 413 0.17 -12.16 17.58
C ILE A 413 0.64 -13.46 18.25
N ARG A 414 1.52 -14.20 17.57
CA ARG A 414 2.22 -15.36 18.11
C ARG A 414 3.73 -15.12 18.10
N THR A 415 4.36 -15.31 19.25
CA THR A 415 5.80 -15.07 19.45
C THR A 415 6.57 -16.35 19.75
N ASP A 416 5.90 -17.50 19.82
CA ASP A 416 6.48 -18.80 20.20
C ASP A 416 6.89 -19.68 19.02
N ASP A 417 6.71 -19.18 17.79
CA ASP A 417 7.10 -19.83 16.55
C ASP A 417 7.80 -18.82 15.64
N LEU A 418 9.12 -18.80 15.75
CA LEU A 418 10.00 -17.84 15.09
C LEU A 418 10.84 -18.48 13.96
N TYR A 419 10.60 -19.75 13.63
CA TYR A 419 11.39 -20.44 12.63
C TYR A 419 11.06 -19.94 11.21
N PRO A 420 12.07 -19.51 10.42
CA PRO A 420 11.83 -19.08 9.04
C PRO A 420 11.38 -20.23 8.14
N VAL A 421 10.27 -20.02 7.42
CA VAL A 421 9.74 -20.95 6.42
C VAL A 421 9.80 -20.26 5.05
N ALA A 422 10.66 -20.76 4.16
CA ALA A 422 10.86 -20.16 2.84
C ALA A 422 9.58 -20.21 1.99
N GLU A 423 8.77 -21.26 2.12
CA GLU A 423 7.50 -21.39 1.41
C GLU A 423 6.51 -20.28 1.77
N ASP A 424 6.49 -19.81 3.03
CA ASP A 424 5.64 -18.68 3.43
C ASP A 424 6.11 -17.39 2.73
N LEU A 425 7.43 -17.18 2.61
CA LEU A 425 8.00 -16.03 1.88
C LEU A 425 7.74 -16.14 0.37
N ASP A 426 7.73 -17.35 -0.20
CA ASP A 426 7.39 -17.56 -1.60
C ASP A 426 5.95 -17.17 -1.87
N VAL A 427 4.99 -17.59 -1.03
CA VAL A 427 3.58 -17.16 -1.15
C VAL A 427 3.46 -15.64 -1.20
N ILE A 428 4.24 -14.93 -0.38
CA ILE A 428 4.25 -13.47 -0.33
C ILE A 428 4.73 -12.88 -1.66
N GLN A 429 5.93 -13.25 -2.13
CA GLN A 429 6.48 -12.67 -3.36
C GLN A 429 5.65 -13.05 -4.60
N GLN A 430 5.09 -14.26 -4.66
CA GLN A 430 4.24 -14.70 -5.76
C GLN A 430 2.94 -13.89 -5.83
N TYR A 431 2.28 -13.66 -4.68
CA TYR A 431 1.05 -12.87 -4.67
C TYR A 431 1.33 -11.40 -5.00
N MET A 432 2.35 -10.80 -4.38
CA MET A 432 2.65 -9.39 -4.60
C MET A 432 3.06 -9.12 -6.05
N THR A 433 3.86 -9.99 -6.66
CA THR A 433 4.26 -9.81 -8.07
C THR A 433 3.15 -10.17 -9.05
N GLY A 434 2.46 -11.29 -8.84
CA GLY A 434 1.45 -11.82 -9.77
C GLY A 434 0.11 -11.10 -9.71
N ASN A 435 -0.39 -10.78 -8.51
CA ASN A 435 -1.73 -10.20 -8.33
C ASN A 435 -1.71 -8.69 -8.12
N MET A 436 -0.64 -8.16 -7.51
CA MET A 436 -0.55 -6.73 -7.18
C MET A 436 0.39 -5.95 -8.11
N ASN A 437 1.20 -6.65 -8.93
CA ASN A 437 2.26 -6.06 -9.74
C ASN A 437 3.22 -5.18 -8.92
N ILE A 438 3.61 -5.67 -7.74
CA ILE A 438 4.52 -5.00 -6.79
C ILE A 438 5.67 -5.93 -6.42
N GLY A 439 6.89 -5.38 -6.41
CA GLY A 439 8.08 -6.09 -5.95
C GLY A 439 8.69 -6.99 -7.02
N SER A 440 9.56 -7.90 -6.61
CA SER A 440 10.26 -8.84 -7.50
C SER A 440 10.44 -10.19 -6.82
N ILE A 441 10.54 -11.25 -7.62
CA ILE A 441 10.86 -12.60 -7.15
C ILE A 441 12.36 -12.69 -6.86
N ILE A 442 12.73 -13.13 -5.67
CA ILE A 442 14.14 -13.33 -5.28
C ILE A 442 14.48 -14.81 -5.07
N ASP A 443 15.77 -15.12 -5.07
CA ASP A 443 16.25 -16.43 -4.61
C ASP A 443 16.21 -16.51 -3.08
N LEU A 444 15.15 -17.12 -2.56
CA LEU A 444 14.95 -17.34 -1.13
C LEU A 444 16.01 -18.24 -0.50
N GLY A 445 16.63 -19.16 -1.27
CA GLY A 445 17.71 -20.02 -0.79
C GLY A 445 18.98 -19.23 -0.49
N SER A 446 19.21 -18.15 -1.23
CA SER A 446 20.28 -17.20 -0.93
C SER A 446 19.91 -16.22 0.17
N PHE A 447 18.65 -15.81 0.31
CA PHE A 447 18.23 -14.80 1.29
C PHE A 447 18.04 -15.35 2.72
N VAL A 448 17.52 -16.56 2.86
CA VAL A 448 17.17 -17.17 4.16
C VAL A 448 18.34 -17.99 4.70
N ASN A 449 18.82 -17.65 5.89
CA ASN A 449 19.85 -18.39 6.62
C ASN A 449 19.25 -19.07 7.86
N THR A 450 18.83 -20.33 7.71
CA THR A 450 18.18 -21.10 8.78
C THR A 450 19.12 -21.61 9.86
N ARG A 451 20.46 -21.54 9.67
CA ARG A 451 21.44 -22.12 10.60
C ARG A 451 21.20 -21.70 12.05
N PHE A 452 20.92 -20.42 12.28
CA PHE A 452 20.72 -19.88 13.62
C PHE A 452 19.38 -20.32 14.22
N ALA A 453 18.32 -20.31 13.41
CA ALA A 453 16.99 -20.76 13.79
C ALA A 453 16.91 -22.27 14.07
N GLU A 454 17.65 -23.09 13.33
CA GLU A 454 17.72 -24.54 13.52
C GLU A 454 18.20 -24.93 14.91
N GLU A 455 19.12 -24.17 15.49
CA GLU A 455 19.58 -24.34 16.86
C GLU A 455 18.64 -23.66 17.87
N ALA A 456 18.30 -22.39 17.63
CA ALA A 456 17.54 -21.58 18.57
C ALA A 456 16.12 -22.13 18.82
N CYS A 457 15.48 -22.69 17.78
CA CYS A 457 14.12 -23.23 17.86
C CYS A 457 14.06 -24.74 18.17
N LYS A 458 15.18 -25.38 18.59
CA LYS A 458 15.17 -26.80 18.98
C LYS A 458 14.20 -27.03 20.14
N GLY A 459 13.25 -27.95 19.95
CA GLY A 459 12.22 -28.27 20.95
C GLY A 459 10.94 -27.43 20.85
N GLY A 460 10.86 -26.51 19.88
CA GLY A 460 9.62 -25.81 19.51
C GLY A 460 8.55 -26.75 18.91
N PRO A 461 7.38 -26.22 18.51
CA PRO A 461 6.33 -27.01 17.89
C PRO A 461 6.90 -27.86 16.73
N LYS A 462 6.53 -29.14 16.68
CA LYS A 462 7.02 -30.07 15.64
C LYS A 462 6.77 -29.43 14.28
N ARG A 463 7.82 -29.38 13.44
CA ARG A 463 7.76 -28.92 12.05
C ARG A 463 6.48 -29.49 11.41
N LYS A 464 5.52 -28.63 11.10
CA LYS A 464 4.42 -29.04 10.24
C LYS A 464 5.05 -29.32 8.90
N GLU A 465 5.15 -30.59 8.50
CA GLU A 465 5.07 -30.88 7.08
C GLU A 465 3.74 -30.25 6.63
N TYR A 466 3.78 -29.34 5.65
CA TYR A 466 2.57 -28.87 4.99
C TYR A 466 1.96 -30.06 4.21
N SER A 467 1.39 -31.02 4.91
CA SER A 467 0.79 -32.27 4.40
C SER A 467 -0.67 -32.42 4.82
N SER A 468 -1.25 -31.40 5.45
CA SER A 468 -2.68 -31.31 5.74
C SER A 468 -3.43 -30.65 4.56
N PRO A 469 -4.53 -31.27 4.08
CA PRO A 469 -5.39 -30.71 3.02
C PRO A 469 -5.96 -29.31 3.33
N GLU A 470 -6.08 -28.94 4.61
CA GLU A 470 -6.63 -27.66 5.06
C GLU A 470 -5.60 -26.51 4.98
N ASP A 471 -4.33 -26.78 5.29
CA ASP A 471 -3.25 -25.79 5.15
C ASP A 471 -2.91 -25.53 3.66
N SER A 472 -3.06 -26.56 2.81
CA SER A 472 -2.99 -26.40 1.35
C SER A 472 -4.20 -25.65 0.76
N ARG A 473 -5.36 -25.69 1.44
CA ARG A 473 -6.53 -24.90 1.06
C ARG A 473 -6.32 -23.42 1.30
N ALA A 474 -5.69 -23.00 2.41
CA ALA A 474 -5.38 -21.59 2.63
C ALA A 474 -4.46 -21.04 1.52
N ALA A 475 -3.40 -21.77 1.13
CA ALA A 475 -2.54 -21.38 0.00
C ALA A 475 -3.26 -21.40 -1.36
N ALA A 476 -4.22 -22.32 -1.57
CA ALA A 476 -5.04 -22.38 -2.78
C ALA A 476 -6.17 -21.33 -2.81
N GLU A 477 -6.73 -20.97 -1.66
CA GLU A 477 -7.72 -19.89 -1.45
C GLU A 477 -7.05 -18.50 -1.49
N CYS A 478 -5.73 -18.44 -1.30
CA CYS A 478 -4.87 -17.29 -1.60
C CYS A 478 -4.59 -17.11 -3.12
N GLY A 479 -5.15 -17.96 -4.00
CA GLY A 479 -5.09 -17.78 -5.46
C GLY A 479 -3.78 -18.22 -6.12
N VAL A 480 -2.85 -18.84 -5.39
CA VAL A 480 -1.54 -19.23 -5.94
C VAL A 480 -1.52 -20.73 -6.26
N ALA A 481 -1.84 -21.09 -7.51
CA ALA A 481 -1.66 -22.44 -8.01
C ALA A 481 -0.16 -22.76 -8.19
N LYS A 482 0.32 -23.84 -7.56
CA LYS A 482 1.70 -24.33 -7.69
C LYS A 482 1.99 -24.85 -9.10
N GLY A 483 2.73 -24.09 -9.91
CA GLY A 483 3.41 -24.60 -11.09
C GLY A 483 4.71 -25.31 -10.70
N ARG A 484 4.70 -26.63 -10.51
CA ARG A 484 5.93 -27.42 -10.40
C ARG A 484 6.47 -27.71 -11.80
N ASN A 485 7.60 -27.08 -12.15
CA ASN A 485 8.42 -27.47 -13.28
C ASN A 485 9.06 -28.84 -13.02
N THR A 486 8.63 -29.83 -13.79
CA THR A 486 9.44 -31.02 -14.08
C THR A 486 9.52 -31.16 -15.59
N GLU A 487 10.74 -31.21 -16.09
CA GLU A 487 11.09 -31.32 -17.52
C GLU A 487 10.45 -32.54 -18.20
N GLY A 488 9.88 -32.34 -19.38
CA GLY A 488 9.59 -33.43 -20.32
C GLY A 488 8.36 -33.24 -21.21
N ARG A 489 8.62 -32.94 -22.49
CA ARG A 489 7.76 -33.06 -23.69
C ARG A 489 6.66 -32.01 -23.95
N ARG A 490 6.85 -31.33 -25.10
CA ARG A 490 5.84 -30.60 -25.88
C ARG A 490 4.69 -31.53 -26.29
N GLU A 491 3.45 -31.09 -26.03
CA GLU A 491 2.31 -31.13 -26.96
C GLU A 491 1.15 -30.31 -26.34
N GLY A 492 0.55 -29.43 -27.15
CA GLY A 492 -0.39 -28.42 -26.67
C GLY A 492 -1.84 -28.90 -26.54
N ARG A 493 -2.54 -28.37 -25.52
CA ARG A 493 -3.92 -27.84 -25.60
C ARG A 493 -4.37 -27.33 -24.22
N SER A 494 -4.85 -26.09 -24.23
CA SER A 494 -5.84 -25.43 -23.35
C SER A 494 -6.42 -26.27 -22.19
N GLY A 495 -6.10 -25.89 -20.96
CA GLY A 495 -6.71 -26.48 -19.75
C GLY A 495 -6.93 -25.51 -18.57
N THR A 496 -6.56 -24.23 -18.70
CA THR A 496 -6.63 -23.23 -17.61
C THR A 496 -7.95 -22.44 -17.54
N GLY A 497 -8.79 -22.46 -18.58
CA GLY A 497 -9.92 -21.52 -18.72
C GLY A 497 -11.16 -21.75 -17.86
N ILE A 498 -11.27 -22.87 -17.11
CA ILE A 498 -12.53 -23.21 -16.39
C ILE A 498 -12.51 -22.74 -14.92
N PHE A 499 -11.34 -22.70 -14.28
CA PHE A 499 -11.24 -22.26 -12.88
C PHE A 499 -11.11 -20.74 -12.75
N GLU A 500 -10.53 -20.09 -13.76
CA GLU A 500 -10.36 -18.62 -13.83
C GLU A 500 -11.70 -17.90 -14.10
N SER A 501 -12.60 -18.52 -14.87
CA SER A 501 -13.95 -18.02 -15.21
C SER A 501 -14.97 -18.11 -14.06
N LEU A 502 -14.87 -19.14 -13.20
CA LEU A 502 -15.77 -19.31 -12.06
C LEU A 502 -15.56 -18.26 -10.94
N GLN A 503 -14.32 -17.76 -10.77
CA GLN A 503 -14.03 -16.68 -9.82
C GLN A 503 -14.45 -15.31 -10.33
N THR A 504 -14.50 -15.09 -11.65
CA THR A 504 -14.90 -13.81 -12.26
C THR A 504 -16.41 -13.56 -12.14
N LEU A 505 -17.23 -14.59 -12.35
CA LEU A 505 -18.70 -14.45 -12.30
C LEU A 505 -19.27 -14.28 -10.88
N ALA A 506 -18.63 -14.88 -9.88
CA ALA A 506 -19.02 -14.72 -8.47
C ALA A 506 -18.86 -13.25 -7.99
N GLY A 507 -17.87 -12.53 -8.53
CA GLY A 507 -17.64 -11.11 -8.23
C GLY A 507 -18.66 -10.16 -8.86
N LEU A 508 -19.46 -10.62 -9.83
CA LEU A 508 -20.49 -9.83 -10.50
C LEU A 508 -21.87 -9.94 -9.84
N GLU A 509 -22.03 -10.81 -8.84
CA GLU A 509 -23.27 -10.88 -8.06
C GLU A 509 -23.52 -9.59 -7.28
N GLY A 510 -24.75 -9.08 -7.34
CA GLY A 510 -25.13 -7.91 -6.56
C GLY A 510 -26.35 -7.18 -7.09
N LYS A 511 -26.51 -5.95 -6.61
CA LYS A 511 -27.60 -5.06 -7.02
C LYS A 511 -27.15 -4.16 -8.16
N TYR A 512 -27.96 -4.08 -9.21
CA TYR A 512 -27.70 -3.28 -10.40
C TYR A 512 -28.82 -2.28 -10.62
N LEU A 513 -28.48 -1.03 -10.91
CA LEU A 513 -29.44 -0.10 -11.49
C LEU A 513 -29.58 -0.44 -12.97
N THR A 514 -30.79 -0.84 -13.37
CA THR A 514 -31.09 -1.16 -14.77
C THR A 514 -31.71 0.03 -15.49
N PHE A 515 -31.34 0.22 -16.74
CA PHE A 515 -31.83 1.28 -17.60
C PHE A 515 -31.96 0.79 -19.04
N GLY A 516 -32.83 1.46 -19.81
CA GLY A 516 -33.06 1.14 -21.21
C GLY A 516 -32.32 2.11 -22.12
N ILE A 517 -31.73 1.59 -23.19
CA ILE A 517 -31.28 2.36 -24.35
C ILE A 517 -31.82 1.65 -25.59
N ALA A 518 -32.62 2.34 -26.39
CA ALA A 518 -33.41 1.75 -27.46
C ALA A 518 -34.25 0.55 -26.97
N SER A 519 -34.11 -0.62 -27.62
CA SER A 519 -34.76 -1.88 -27.25
C SER A 519 -34.03 -2.65 -26.15
N GLU A 520 -32.78 -2.30 -25.87
CA GLU A 520 -31.89 -3.09 -25.01
C GLU A 520 -31.93 -2.62 -23.56
N ARG A 521 -31.66 -3.56 -22.64
CA ARG A 521 -31.54 -3.31 -21.21
C ARG A 521 -30.10 -3.43 -20.77
N TYR A 522 -29.64 -2.42 -20.05
CA TYR A 522 -28.31 -2.35 -19.47
C TYR A 522 -28.38 -2.27 -17.95
N GLY A 523 -27.34 -2.72 -17.28
CA GLY A 523 -27.20 -2.65 -15.83
C GLY A 523 -25.81 -2.14 -15.45
N ILE A 524 -25.77 -1.18 -14.53
CA ILE A 524 -24.53 -0.78 -13.83
C ILE A 524 -24.67 -1.11 -12.36
N SER A 525 -23.55 -1.41 -11.69
CA SER A 525 -23.59 -1.71 -10.27
C SER A 525 -24.22 -0.54 -9.52
N ILE A 526 -25.14 -0.82 -8.60
CA ILE A 526 -25.74 0.23 -7.77
C ILE A 526 -24.69 0.95 -6.92
N LEU A 527 -23.54 0.32 -6.70
CA LEU A 527 -22.43 0.87 -5.94
C LEU A 527 -21.76 2.07 -6.65
N ASP A 528 -21.86 2.16 -7.97
CA ASP A 528 -21.35 3.28 -8.77
C ASP A 528 -22.35 4.44 -8.86
N VAL A 529 -23.63 4.20 -8.53
CA VAL A 529 -24.69 5.19 -8.70
C VAL A 529 -24.79 6.10 -7.47
N ARG A 530 -24.65 7.41 -7.69
CA ARG A 530 -24.82 8.43 -6.64
C ARG A 530 -26.24 8.96 -6.58
N GLU A 531 -26.79 9.40 -7.71
CA GLU A 531 -28.18 9.83 -7.81
C GLU A 531 -28.68 9.75 -9.25
N ILE A 532 -30.00 9.72 -9.40
CA ILE A 532 -30.67 9.80 -10.69
C ILE A 532 -31.39 11.14 -10.72
N ILE A 533 -31.13 11.94 -11.75
CA ILE A 533 -31.77 13.24 -11.94
C ILE A 533 -32.49 13.27 -13.28
N GLY A 534 -33.60 14.01 -13.33
CA GLY A 534 -34.24 14.34 -14.60
C GLY A 534 -33.34 15.22 -15.46
N MET A 535 -33.69 15.38 -16.74
CA MET A 535 -32.93 16.24 -17.65
C MET A 535 -32.88 17.67 -17.12
N ILE A 536 -31.65 18.16 -16.96
CA ILE A 536 -31.33 19.56 -16.66
C ILE A 536 -30.52 20.15 -17.82
N PRO A 537 -30.48 21.49 -17.98
CA PRO A 537 -29.73 22.12 -19.07
C PRO A 537 -28.25 21.71 -19.04
N ILE A 538 -27.80 21.05 -20.10
CA ILE A 538 -26.38 20.72 -20.32
C ILE A 538 -25.72 21.89 -21.03
N ARG A 539 -24.66 22.44 -20.44
CA ARG A 539 -23.86 23.50 -21.07
C ARG A 539 -22.81 22.86 -21.96
N PRO A 540 -22.83 23.12 -23.29
CA PRO A 540 -21.84 22.54 -24.19
C PRO A 540 -20.46 23.09 -23.87
N VAL A 541 -19.45 22.24 -24.01
CA VAL A 541 -18.04 22.61 -23.90
C VAL A 541 -17.40 22.41 -25.27
N PRO A 542 -16.70 23.41 -25.82
CA PRO A 542 -16.05 23.30 -27.14
C PRO A 542 -15.06 22.13 -27.21
N HIS A 543 -14.88 21.58 -28.41
CA HIS A 543 -13.87 20.55 -28.74
C HIS A 543 -14.03 19.19 -28.04
N LEU A 544 -15.13 18.95 -27.33
CA LEU A 544 -15.41 17.63 -26.79
C LEU A 544 -15.81 16.62 -27.90
N PRO A 545 -15.50 15.32 -27.72
CA PRO A 545 -16.04 14.26 -28.56
C PRO A 545 -17.57 14.33 -28.64
N THR A 546 -18.15 13.88 -29.76
CA THR A 546 -19.58 14.02 -30.02
C THR A 546 -20.47 13.38 -28.94
N PHE A 547 -20.03 12.28 -28.33
CA PHE A 547 -20.75 11.61 -27.25
C PHE A 547 -20.71 12.38 -25.90
N MET A 548 -19.82 13.35 -25.74
CA MET A 548 -19.75 14.22 -24.56
C MET A 548 -20.63 15.45 -24.80
N LYS A 549 -21.77 15.51 -24.12
CA LYS A 549 -22.77 16.59 -24.31
C LYS A 549 -22.34 17.91 -23.70
N GLY A 550 -21.42 17.89 -22.74
CA GLY A 550 -20.93 19.06 -22.02
C GLY A 550 -20.95 18.84 -20.52
N VAL A 551 -21.34 19.87 -19.76
CA VAL A 551 -21.35 19.83 -18.29
C VAL A 551 -22.68 20.29 -17.72
N VAL A 552 -23.05 19.74 -16.57
CA VAL A 552 -24.18 20.21 -15.75
C VAL A 552 -23.68 20.76 -14.42
N ASN A 553 -24.42 21.69 -13.84
CA ASN A 553 -24.18 22.12 -12.47
C ASN A 553 -25.18 21.39 -11.55
N LEU A 554 -24.67 20.50 -10.70
CA LEU A 554 -25.44 19.78 -9.71
C LEU A 554 -24.96 20.15 -8.31
N ARG A 555 -25.80 20.88 -7.58
CA ARG A 555 -25.52 21.34 -6.19
C ARG A 555 -24.19 22.09 -6.07
N GLY A 556 -23.87 22.91 -7.07
CA GLY A 556 -22.62 23.70 -7.11
C GLY A 556 -21.41 22.95 -7.68
N LYS A 557 -21.52 21.65 -7.95
CA LYS A 557 -20.47 20.86 -8.59
C LYS A 557 -20.69 20.80 -10.10
N VAL A 558 -19.62 20.99 -10.86
CA VAL A 558 -19.63 20.83 -12.32
C VAL A 558 -19.42 19.35 -12.63
N ILE A 559 -20.42 18.71 -13.26
CA ILE A 559 -20.39 17.29 -13.59
C ILE A 559 -20.38 17.16 -15.12
N PRO A 560 -19.35 16.51 -15.73
CA PRO A 560 -19.35 16.18 -17.15
C PRO A 560 -20.47 15.20 -17.49
N VAL A 561 -21.07 15.34 -18.67
CA VAL A 561 -22.20 14.52 -19.11
C VAL A 561 -21.94 13.84 -20.45
N LEU A 562 -22.02 12.52 -20.45
CA LEU A 562 -21.89 11.63 -21.61
C LEU A 562 -23.26 11.11 -22.05
N ASP A 563 -23.49 11.01 -23.36
CA ASP A 563 -24.68 10.40 -23.95
C ASP A 563 -24.40 8.95 -24.36
N MET A 564 -25.07 8.00 -23.70
CA MET A 564 -24.80 6.57 -23.91
C MET A 564 -25.19 6.08 -25.31
N ARG A 565 -26.20 6.69 -25.96
CA ARG A 565 -26.53 6.34 -27.36
C ARG A 565 -25.38 6.71 -28.27
N MET A 566 -24.86 7.91 -28.10
CA MET A 566 -23.75 8.41 -28.90
C MET A 566 -22.47 7.60 -28.63
N LYS A 567 -22.20 7.22 -27.37
CA LYS A 567 -21.07 6.37 -27.00
C LYS A 567 -21.16 4.98 -27.62
N PHE A 568 -22.36 4.41 -27.72
CA PHE A 568 -22.60 3.13 -28.39
C PHE A 568 -22.83 3.26 -29.91
N ALA A 569 -22.52 4.42 -30.50
CA ALA A 569 -22.68 4.69 -31.92
C ALA A 569 -24.12 4.44 -32.45
N MET A 570 -25.13 4.67 -31.61
CA MET A 570 -26.54 4.58 -31.96
C MET A 570 -27.09 5.93 -32.45
N GLU A 571 -28.21 5.89 -33.18
CA GLU A 571 -28.89 7.11 -33.62
C GLU A 571 -29.35 7.95 -32.41
N PRO A 572 -29.07 9.28 -32.39
CA PRO A 572 -29.53 10.16 -31.33
C PRO A 572 -31.05 10.37 -31.40
N ILE A 573 -31.67 10.62 -30.25
CA ILE A 573 -33.08 10.99 -30.13
C ILE A 573 -33.22 12.32 -29.40
N ASP A 574 -34.36 12.96 -29.58
CA ASP A 574 -34.76 14.07 -28.72
C ASP A 574 -35.01 13.55 -27.30
N TYR A 575 -34.53 14.31 -26.32
CA TYR A 575 -34.72 13.98 -24.92
C TYR A 575 -36.18 14.16 -24.51
N THR A 576 -36.70 13.17 -23.79
CA THR A 576 -38.10 13.11 -23.33
C THR A 576 -38.18 13.30 -21.82
N ASP A 577 -39.40 13.35 -21.28
CA ASP A 577 -39.66 13.33 -19.84
C ASP A 577 -39.18 12.04 -19.15
N ARG A 578 -38.99 10.96 -19.91
CA ARG A 578 -38.44 9.68 -19.43
C ARG A 578 -36.91 9.64 -19.43
N THR A 579 -36.27 10.53 -20.19
CA THR A 579 -34.82 10.60 -20.28
C THR A 579 -34.26 11.12 -18.96
N CYS A 580 -33.20 10.48 -18.45
CA CYS A 580 -32.58 10.84 -17.17
C CYS A 580 -31.07 10.90 -17.32
N ILE A 581 -30.44 11.65 -16.40
CA ILE A 581 -29.00 11.62 -16.18
C ILE A 581 -28.77 10.77 -14.93
N ILE A 582 -28.05 9.66 -15.07
CA ILE A 582 -27.57 8.88 -13.94
C ILE A 582 -26.21 9.46 -13.55
N VAL A 583 -26.10 9.99 -12.34
CA VAL A 583 -24.83 10.47 -11.81
C VAL A 583 -24.11 9.27 -11.21
N VAL A 584 -23.00 8.89 -11.84
CA VAL A 584 -22.13 7.82 -11.42
C VAL A 584 -20.86 8.39 -10.81
N GLU A 585 -20.29 7.66 -9.86
CA GLU A 585 -18.91 7.84 -9.43
C GLU A 585 -18.05 6.79 -10.08
N ILE A 586 -16.91 7.22 -10.62
CA ILE A 586 -16.02 6.36 -11.39
C ILE A 586 -14.64 6.43 -10.80
N SER A 587 -13.95 5.31 -10.84
CA SER A 587 -12.56 5.20 -10.42
C SER A 587 -11.62 5.66 -11.53
N GLY A 588 -10.84 6.69 -11.26
CA GLY A 588 -9.73 7.12 -12.12
C GLY A 588 -8.38 6.69 -11.55
N LEU A 589 -7.31 6.98 -12.30
CA LEU A 589 -5.92 6.70 -11.89
C LEU A 589 -5.50 7.41 -10.59
N LYS A 590 -6.25 8.44 -10.17
CA LYS A 590 -5.87 9.42 -9.13
C LYS A 590 -6.97 9.69 -8.11
N GLY A 591 -7.97 8.79 -8.02
CA GLY A 591 -9.13 8.94 -7.14
C GLY A 591 -10.44 8.81 -7.92
N SER A 592 -11.58 9.04 -7.25
CA SER A 592 -12.88 8.98 -7.89
C SER A 592 -13.33 10.34 -8.44
N THR A 593 -14.12 10.32 -9.52
CA THR A 593 -14.77 11.51 -10.07
C THR A 593 -16.25 11.23 -10.35
N PHE A 594 -17.06 12.28 -10.46
CA PHE A 594 -18.47 12.15 -10.81
C PHE A 594 -18.68 12.42 -12.30
N MET A 595 -19.51 11.58 -12.92
CA MET A 595 -19.94 11.75 -14.31
C MET A 595 -21.44 11.52 -14.42
N GLY A 596 -22.11 12.29 -15.27
CA GLY A 596 -23.48 12.05 -15.67
C GLY A 596 -23.54 11.20 -16.93
N ILE A 597 -24.33 10.13 -16.94
CA ILE A 597 -24.64 9.38 -18.16
C ILE A 597 -26.11 9.59 -18.53
N VAL A 598 -26.36 10.04 -19.76
CA VAL A 598 -27.71 10.18 -20.31
C VAL A 598 -28.19 8.84 -20.82
N VAL A 599 -29.38 8.42 -20.38
CA VAL A 599 -30.03 7.17 -20.79
C VAL A 599 -31.48 7.44 -21.20
N ASP A 600 -32.07 6.59 -22.04
CA ASP A 600 -33.44 6.81 -22.53
C ASP A 600 -34.47 6.74 -21.39
N ARG A 601 -34.26 5.82 -20.44
CA ARG A 601 -35.12 5.62 -19.27
C ARG A 601 -34.43 4.79 -18.19
N VAL A 602 -34.65 5.11 -16.91
CA VAL A 602 -34.34 4.20 -15.80
C VAL A 602 -35.47 3.20 -15.61
N LEU A 603 -35.14 1.95 -15.28
CA LEU A 603 -36.09 0.85 -15.11
C LEU A 603 -36.27 0.54 -13.62
N GLU A 604 -35.42 -0.34 -13.07
CA GLU A 604 -35.49 -0.77 -11.66
C GLU A 604 -34.12 -1.13 -11.10
N VAL A 605 -34.04 -1.36 -9.79
CA VAL A 605 -32.87 -1.96 -9.14
C VAL A 605 -33.06 -3.48 -9.07
N ALA A 606 -32.30 -4.21 -9.87
CA ALA A 606 -32.35 -5.66 -9.93
C ALA A 606 -31.31 -6.30 -8.99
N ASP A 607 -31.70 -7.30 -8.21
CA ASP A 607 -30.77 -8.21 -7.52
C ASP A 607 -30.43 -9.36 -8.48
N ILE A 608 -29.17 -9.40 -8.93
CA ILE A 608 -28.63 -10.33 -9.91
C ILE A 608 -27.71 -11.31 -9.20
N LYS A 609 -28.03 -12.60 -9.29
CA LYS A 609 -27.23 -13.68 -8.69
C LYS A 609 -26.17 -14.16 -9.68
N SER A 610 -25.03 -14.59 -9.16
CA SER A 610 -23.94 -15.18 -9.95
C SER A 610 -24.43 -16.30 -10.88
N ALA A 611 -25.38 -17.12 -10.44
CA ALA A 611 -25.99 -18.19 -11.23
C ALA A 611 -26.80 -17.70 -12.46
N ASP A 612 -27.24 -16.44 -12.45
CA ASP A 612 -28.02 -15.83 -13.54
C ASP A 612 -27.12 -15.08 -14.54
N ILE A 613 -25.81 -15.04 -14.30
CA ILE A 613 -24.84 -14.31 -15.13
C ILE A 613 -24.13 -15.29 -16.06
N GLN A 614 -24.07 -14.93 -17.34
CA GLN A 614 -23.32 -15.63 -18.37
C GLN A 614 -22.22 -14.72 -18.90
N GLU A 615 -21.09 -15.31 -19.27
CA GLU A 615 -20.03 -14.59 -19.97
C GLU A 615 -20.55 -14.02 -21.29
N CYS A 616 -20.00 -12.87 -21.68
CA CYS A 616 -20.33 -12.28 -22.97
C CYS A 616 -19.85 -13.23 -24.10
N PRO A 617 -20.72 -13.62 -25.06
CA PRO A 617 -20.29 -14.38 -26.22
C PRO A 617 -19.19 -13.63 -26.98
N ASN A 618 -18.20 -14.36 -27.49
CA ASN A 618 -17.12 -13.74 -28.27
C ASN A 618 -17.67 -13.36 -29.66
N PHE A 619 -17.96 -12.07 -29.88
CA PHE A 619 -18.61 -11.57 -31.11
C PHE A 619 -17.65 -11.30 -32.28
N GLY A 620 -16.37 -11.66 -32.14
CA GLY A 620 -15.33 -11.42 -33.17
C GLY A 620 -14.73 -10.01 -33.08
N SER A 621 -13.75 -9.72 -33.94
CA SER A 621 -12.87 -8.54 -33.89
C SER A 621 -13.54 -7.18 -34.23
N GLU A 622 -14.84 -7.15 -34.52
CA GLU A 622 -15.57 -5.95 -34.95
C GLU A 622 -16.49 -5.35 -33.88
N VAL A 623 -16.74 -6.04 -32.76
CA VAL A 623 -17.59 -5.55 -31.67
C VAL A 623 -16.73 -5.24 -30.46
N ASN A 624 -16.72 -3.97 -30.02
CA ASN A 624 -16.00 -3.59 -28.80
C ASN A 624 -16.78 -4.09 -27.57
N THR A 625 -16.39 -5.24 -27.05
CA THR A 625 -16.96 -5.87 -25.85
C THR A 625 -16.17 -5.54 -24.58
N GLU A 626 -15.19 -4.64 -24.63
CA GLU A 626 -14.23 -4.41 -23.54
C GLU A 626 -14.87 -3.90 -22.24
N TYR A 627 -16.06 -3.31 -22.32
CA TYR A 627 -16.80 -2.77 -21.18
C TYR A 627 -18.04 -3.59 -20.79
N ILE A 628 -18.20 -4.80 -21.33
CA ILE A 628 -19.29 -5.70 -20.94
C ILE A 628 -18.76 -6.70 -19.92
N LEU A 629 -19.25 -6.59 -18.68
CA LEU A 629 -18.90 -7.51 -17.59
C LEU A 629 -19.54 -8.90 -17.79
N GLY A 630 -20.74 -8.93 -18.36
CA GLY A 630 -21.48 -10.16 -18.59
C GLY A 630 -22.93 -9.89 -18.99
N ILE A 631 -23.70 -10.95 -19.18
CA ILE A 631 -25.12 -10.88 -19.53
C ILE A 631 -25.91 -11.61 -18.45
N SER A 632 -26.83 -10.91 -17.79
CA SER A 632 -27.76 -11.52 -16.85
C SER A 632 -29.05 -11.94 -17.54
N LYS A 633 -29.52 -13.16 -17.27
CA LYS A 633 -30.80 -13.68 -17.77
C LYS A 633 -31.70 -14.06 -16.60
N LYS A 634 -32.71 -13.21 -16.32
CA LYS A 634 -33.66 -13.43 -15.23
C LYS A 634 -35.10 -13.41 -15.78
N ALA A 635 -35.83 -14.50 -15.57
CA ALA A 635 -37.25 -14.62 -15.93
C ALA A 635 -37.61 -14.13 -17.37
N GLU A 636 -36.80 -14.53 -18.36
CA GLU A 636 -36.86 -14.15 -19.79
C GLU A 636 -36.36 -12.74 -20.18
N GLU A 637 -36.00 -11.89 -19.22
CA GLU A 637 -35.36 -10.60 -19.52
C GLU A 637 -33.83 -10.73 -19.57
N VAL A 638 -33.23 -10.20 -20.63
CA VAL A 638 -31.77 -10.13 -20.83
C VAL A 638 -31.29 -8.74 -20.45
N THR A 639 -30.30 -8.65 -19.56
CA THR A 639 -29.66 -7.39 -19.15
C THR A 639 -28.16 -7.46 -19.37
N ILE A 640 -27.61 -6.50 -20.12
CA ILE A 640 -26.17 -6.37 -20.36
C ILE A 640 -25.54 -5.62 -19.19
N LEU A 641 -24.63 -6.27 -18.46
CA LEU A 641 -23.92 -5.67 -17.32
C LEU A 641 -22.69 -4.91 -17.82
N LEU A 642 -22.58 -3.64 -17.46
CA LEU A 642 -21.55 -2.72 -17.95
C LEU A 642 -20.50 -2.46 -16.87
N ASP A 643 -19.22 -2.45 -17.28
CA ASP A 643 -18.11 -1.91 -16.48
C ASP A 643 -18.06 -0.39 -16.70
N ILE A 644 -18.70 0.38 -15.82
CA ILE A 644 -18.77 1.83 -15.99
C ILE A 644 -17.39 2.50 -15.89
N ASP A 645 -16.49 1.95 -15.07
CA ASP A 645 -15.10 2.41 -14.99
C ASP A 645 -14.42 2.19 -16.34
N GLY A 646 -14.54 0.97 -16.90
CA GLY A 646 -13.97 0.61 -18.21
C GLY A 646 -14.52 1.44 -19.39
N ILE A 647 -15.81 1.79 -19.40
CA ILE A 647 -16.41 2.66 -20.45
C ILE A 647 -15.70 4.02 -20.52
N LEU A 648 -15.25 4.51 -19.37
CA LEU A 648 -14.81 5.89 -19.14
C LEU A 648 -13.28 6.02 -19.04
N GLU A 649 -12.57 4.99 -18.57
CA GLU A 649 -11.10 4.90 -18.59
C GLU A 649 -10.51 4.85 -20.01
N ALA A 650 -11.22 4.21 -20.95
CA ALA A 650 -10.81 4.17 -22.36
C ALA A 650 -10.70 5.59 -22.97
N GLU A 651 -11.33 6.58 -22.34
CA GLU A 651 -11.32 7.98 -22.77
C GLU A 651 -10.17 8.78 -22.15
N GLU A 652 -9.86 8.60 -20.86
CA GLU A 652 -8.68 9.23 -20.23
C GLU A 652 -7.39 8.91 -21.01
N LYS A 653 -7.22 7.65 -21.45
CA LYS A 653 -6.08 7.24 -22.28
C LYS A 653 -6.11 7.82 -23.69
N ALA A 654 -7.29 7.97 -24.30
CA ALA A 654 -7.44 8.51 -25.65
C ALA A 654 -7.21 10.03 -25.72
N ASP A 655 -7.56 10.77 -24.67
CA ASP A 655 -7.31 12.21 -24.56
C ASP A 655 -5.84 12.50 -24.22
N LEU A 656 -5.20 11.70 -23.37
CA LEU A 656 -3.75 11.78 -23.11
C LEU A 656 -2.92 11.48 -24.37
N ALA A 657 -3.33 10.51 -25.20
CA ALA A 657 -2.63 10.16 -26.44
C ALA A 657 -2.77 11.21 -27.55
N LYS A 658 -3.76 12.12 -27.46
CA LYS A 658 -3.92 13.26 -28.39
C LYS A 658 -3.25 14.54 -27.90
N ALA A 659 -2.93 14.62 -26.60
CA ALA A 659 -2.24 15.74 -25.98
C ALA A 659 -0.71 15.57 -25.89
N ALA A 660 -0.21 14.35 -26.12
CA ALA A 660 1.19 14.04 -26.39
C ALA A 660 1.50 14.14 -27.90
#